data_AF-A0A3P9JBL1-F1
#
_entry.id   AF-A0A3P9JBL1-F1
#
_cell.length_a   1.000
_cell.length_b   1.000
_cell.length_c   1.000
_cell.angle_alpha   90.00
_cell.angle_beta   90.00
_cell.angle_gamma   90.00
#
_symmetry.space_group_name_H-M   'P 1'
#
loop_
_entity.id
_entity.type
_entity.pdbx_description
1 polymer ?
#
loop_
_entity_poly.entity_id
_entity_poly.type
_entity_poly.pdbx_seq_one_letter_code
_entity_poly.pdbx_strand_id
1 'polypeptide(L)'
;MSASKVKMRDRKMKNQPASVQYSSPSAAAGSSSQNGRQEEAKDSGWQRNPPPRTGWVRGYQRDGGGGYMKEMPKYITAGAFARSRAAEVNAMLKAVTKRTGSNHVFQALPKHMRRRAMSHNTKRLPRRLRDVASKMREKSLQAGSKKKKELAKSKSRKARRRHGNMLLEFNRRQRKNIWLETHIWHAKRFHMVKKWGYCLGDRPTCKCYRPCYRAMSSHCLLLDISYYCCIELQGEEDTLLTALSQLTSKETGPTFAAALCLSGCRQGSVTVYRAGQYPSHPLGPVTFLWRPRAEGSASRQLWIWAHPALKQDLLPELQRVCECFEAVVPPVIPVATPAESASTLESEPKPEVSPKAKVTPGGKRKRSRVDAGGPPAKKILGDGTRSPDTPVTWKSSSSGIVINDLTMEMVRYRLVGPQSHSVLTETLEAATDCDEAGQSQASSLWWPQHCRDERKMNLHQQQAEVFNTLKGIYSSGEVPPGTVLGLTVDDPRLTLPAKKVKAMPSVNQSQEADEEKRRQLMLRGVPQLCSQSCLWEQSVRDNVTENKISEQELNRMRSELLVPGSRLSPTPLQGRIPILLVHQPGKQVGNDMSSWGAGWDLLLPKGWGMAFWVPLVYRGVRIAGLHMSLKRSQNQGAPHFPHDYPDCPAGIRFQEEQEAELLDKFKRRPPAKRTNYVKHGCLAPFRCPWQQLVEEWELLTRQRGGGQARSTTKLKEEEMTPQPDHAGTKPQSGFTVIRSRKSLRLLSAWCKLPTSRGQRPGRGGGAPPLQQSAADAFLTSHRMSVAWVRLSLLSKGKPELHAMVCAPTSEDLKLLGKRDAGTCPQEPPHRDDFKSKMKRRKKSSKKGAGPLQSSDYPGPEASEPSVDAEPDLVLGVWPDPLPSITSHCSRVTLGWVTEGDFSLSAGCGEALGFVSVAGLLNTLLSQPEEHRGKVLLRNPSSLHYRFAQINIEV
;
A
#
# COMPACT_ATOMS: atom_id res chain seq x y z
N MET A 1 32.76 50.15 32.99
CA MET A 1 33.35 48.86 33.44
C MET A 1 34.17 49.14 34.68
N SER A 2 34.01 48.38 35.78
CA SER A 2 34.74 48.65 37.04
C SER A 2 36.26 48.45 36.89
N ALA A 3 37.06 49.24 37.61
CA ALA A 3 38.53 49.19 37.57
C ALA A 3 39.10 47.78 37.83
N SER A 4 38.39 46.97 38.63
CA SER A 4 38.72 45.57 38.88
C SER A 4 38.58 44.68 37.64
N LYS A 5 37.61 44.93 36.75
CA LYS A 5 37.46 44.20 35.47
C LYS A 5 38.56 44.58 34.48
N VAL A 6 39.05 45.82 34.51
CA VAL A 6 40.16 46.27 33.66
C VAL A 6 41.47 45.63 34.13
N LYS A 7 41.79 45.69 35.43
CA LYS A 7 42.97 45.01 36.01
C LYS A 7 42.98 43.49 35.76
N MET A 8 41.82 42.84 35.81
CA MET A 8 41.70 41.40 35.56
C MET A 8 41.85 41.07 34.06
N ARG A 9 41.39 41.95 33.18
CA ARG A 9 41.64 41.85 31.73
C ARG A 9 43.12 42.06 31.43
N ASP A 10 43.76 43.07 32.02
CA ASP A 10 45.18 43.37 31.78
C ASP A 10 46.10 42.28 32.32
N ARG A 11 45.78 41.70 33.51
CA ARG A 11 46.48 40.49 34.00
C ARG A 11 46.32 39.29 33.07
N LYS A 12 45.15 39.12 32.43
CA LYS A 12 44.91 38.07 31.42
C LYS A 12 45.59 38.33 30.07
N MET A 13 45.79 39.59 29.71
CA MET A 13 46.45 39.99 28.46
C MET A 13 47.99 39.97 28.59
N LYS A 14 48.54 40.05 29.81
CA LYS A 14 49.99 40.10 30.08
C LYS A 14 50.78 38.87 29.62
N ASN A 15 50.12 37.71 29.48
CA ASN A 15 50.75 36.45 29.05
C ASN A 15 50.31 36.02 27.63
N GLN A 16 49.75 36.91 26.81
CA GLN A 16 49.44 36.55 25.43
C GLN A 16 50.73 36.54 24.59
N PRO A 17 50.96 35.49 23.77
CA PRO A 17 52.04 35.54 22.81
C PRO A 17 51.79 36.70 21.83
N ALA A 18 52.85 37.45 21.52
CA ALA A 18 52.77 38.65 20.67
C ALA A 18 52.13 38.38 19.30
N SER A 19 52.11 37.12 18.87
CA SER A 19 51.51 36.60 17.63
C SER A 19 49.98 36.55 17.62
N VAL A 20 49.23 37.22 18.50
CA VAL A 20 47.75 37.12 18.57
C VAL A 20 47.08 38.49 18.50
N GLN A 21 46.31 38.77 17.43
CA GLN A 21 45.55 40.01 17.28
C GLN A 21 44.03 39.79 17.45
N TYR A 22 43.38 40.69 18.19
CA TYR A 22 41.92 40.81 18.25
C TYR A 22 41.51 42.07 17.49
N SER A 23 40.68 41.94 16.47
CA SER A 23 40.10 43.09 15.78
C SER A 23 39.20 43.87 16.75
N SER A 24 39.59 45.10 17.10
CA SER A 24 38.83 46.04 17.91
C SER A 24 37.60 46.54 17.15
N PRO A 25 36.43 46.71 17.79
CA PRO A 25 35.31 47.38 17.16
C PRO A 25 35.61 48.89 17.14
N SER A 26 35.68 49.49 15.95
CA SER A 26 35.77 50.94 15.80
C SER A 26 34.52 51.59 16.39
N ALA A 27 34.73 52.47 17.37
CA ALA A 27 33.72 53.34 17.93
C ALA A 27 33.30 54.39 16.89
N ALA A 28 31.99 54.49 16.63
CA ALA A 28 31.38 55.68 16.05
C ALA A 28 30.30 56.16 17.03
N ALA A 29 30.31 57.47 17.27
CA ALA A 29 29.62 58.19 18.32
C ALA A 29 28.09 58.22 18.16
N GLY A 30 27.40 58.58 19.25
CA GLY A 30 25.96 58.40 19.44
C GLY A 30 25.04 59.42 18.78
N SER A 31 23.75 59.08 18.81
CA SER A 31 22.60 59.98 18.81
C SER A 31 21.35 59.20 19.24
N SER A 32 20.41 59.93 19.82
CA SER A 32 19.30 59.56 20.68
C SER A 32 17.99 59.15 19.99
N SER A 33 17.16 58.42 20.77
CA SER A 33 15.68 58.47 20.86
C SER A 33 14.74 58.08 19.69
N GLN A 34 13.86 57.13 20.04
CA GLN A 34 12.42 56.99 19.72
C GLN A 34 11.90 56.71 18.29
N ASN A 35 10.98 55.72 18.30
CA ASN A 35 9.79 55.51 17.46
C ASN A 35 9.92 55.04 16.00
N GLY A 36 8.99 54.14 15.62
CA GLY A 36 8.37 54.19 14.29
C GLY A 36 8.47 52.93 13.42
N ARG A 37 7.35 52.21 13.37
CA ARG A 37 6.77 51.43 12.25
C ARG A 37 7.33 51.63 10.82
N GLN A 38 7.43 50.49 10.12
CA GLN A 38 6.95 50.13 8.76
C GLN A 38 7.27 50.98 7.50
N GLU A 39 7.62 50.22 6.44
CA GLU A 39 7.34 50.46 5.00
C GLU A 39 8.19 51.56 4.31
N GLU A 40 8.53 51.54 3.02
CA GLU A 40 8.49 50.59 1.91
C GLU A 40 9.44 51.16 0.82
N ALA A 41 10.14 50.28 0.11
CA ALA A 41 10.41 50.32 -1.33
C ALA A 41 11.48 51.25 -2.00
N LYS A 42 12.07 50.63 -3.05
CA LYS A 42 12.75 51.13 -4.27
C LYS A 42 14.19 51.62 -4.10
N ASP A 43 15.13 51.43 -5.03
CA ASP A 43 15.37 50.52 -6.17
C ASP A 43 16.81 50.85 -6.62
N SER A 44 17.43 49.93 -7.38
CA SER A 44 18.56 50.15 -8.29
C SER A 44 19.98 50.38 -7.74
N GLY A 45 20.91 49.54 -8.22
CA GLY A 45 22.34 49.69 -8.00
C GLY A 45 23.12 48.39 -8.21
N TRP A 46 23.23 47.94 -9.46
CA TRP A 46 24.07 46.81 -9.85
C TRP A 46 25.54 47.07 -9.52
N GLN A 47 26.12 46.25 -8.62
CA GLN A 47 27.56 45.94 -8.67
C GLN A 47 27.78 44.44 -8.45
N ARG A 48 28.20 43.78 -9.54
CA ARG A 48 28.68 42.40 -9.56
C ARG A 48 29.98 42.31 -8.76
N ASN A 49 29.93 41.74 -7.56
CA ASN A 49 31.12 41.20 -6.91
C ASN A 49 31.40 39.78 -7.47
N PRO A 50 32.63 39.47 -7.92
CA PRO A 50 32.97 38.13 -8.39
C PRO A 50 32.94 37.12 -7.23
N PRO A 51 32.61 35.85 -7.48
CA PRO A 51 32.51 34.85 -6.43
C PRO A 51 33.90 34.54 -5.84
N PRO A 52 34.01 34.29 -4.52
CA PRO A 52 35.26 33.82 -3.94
C PRO A 52 35.55 32.41 -4.44
N ARG A 53 36.59 32.28 -5.27
CA ARG A 53 37.14 30.99 -5.69
C ARG A 53 37.70 30.24 -4.49
N THR A 54 36.97 29.29 -3.91
CA THR A 54 37.53 28.26 -3.02
C THR A 54 37.81 27.00 -3.83
N GLY A 55 38.86 27.06 -4.65
CA GLY A 55 39.44 25.88 -5.29
C GLY A 55 40.42 25.21 -4.34
N TRP A 56 40.12 23.98 -3.93
CA TRP A 56 41.10 23.07 -3.35
C TRP A 56 41.96 22.53 -4.51
N VAL A 57 43.17 23.05 -4.69
CA VAL A 57 44.16 22.47 -5.61
C VAL A 57 45.09 21.58 -4.79
N ARG A 58 44.95 20.28 -5.02
CA ARG A 58 45.87 19.23 -4.57
C ARG A 58 46.95 19.09 -5.65
N GLY A 59 48.21 19.32 -5.28
CA GLY A 59 49.43 18.85 -5.92
C GLY A 59 49.62 19.16 -7.41
N TYR A 60 50.49 20.12 -7.72
CA TYR A 60 51.55 20.06 -8.74
C TYR A 60 52.16 21.47 -8.80
N GLN A 61 53.41 21.63 -8.35
CA GLN A 61 54.19 22.80 -8.74
C GLN A 61 55.46 22.28 -9.39
N ARG A 62 55.43 22.44 -10.71
CA ARG A 62 56.48 22.26 -11.70
C ARG A 62 57.62 23.23 -11.36
N ASP A 63 58.85 22.75 -11.52
CA ASP A 63 60.05 23.57 -11.52
C ASP A 63 59.90 24.79 -12.44
N GLY A 64 60.37 25.95 -11.99
CA GLY A 64 60.48 27.16 -12.82
C GLY A 64 60.28 28.46 -12.05
N GLY A 65 61.38 29.19 -11.86
CA GLY A 65 61.54 30.42 -11.09
C GLY A 65 60.44 31.48 -11.21
N GLY A 66 60.10 32.06 -10.06
CA GLY A 66 59.21 33.22 -9.91
C GLY A 66 58.92 33.47 -8.44
N GLY A 67 59.82 34.18 -7.76
CA GLY A 67 59.75 34.45 -6.33
C GLY A 67 58.51 35.24 -5.92
N TYR A 68 57.59 34.58 -5.21
CA TYR A 68 56.74 35.21 -4.22
C TYR A 68 56.98 34.49 -2.89
N MET A 69 57.84 35.06 -2.04
CA MET A 69 57.83 34.75 -0.61
C MET A 69 56.46 35.16 -0.07
N LYS A 70 55.52 34.20 0.05
CA LYS A 70 54.35 34.38 0.89
C LYS A 70 54.83 34.23 2.33
N GLU A 71 55.26 35.33 2.96
CA GLU A 71 55.59 35.34 4.39
C GLU A 71 54.46 34.65 5.17
N MET A 72 54.81 33.63 5.97
CA MET A 72 53.84 33.02 6.88
C MET A 72 53.30 34.12 7.83
N PRO A 73 51.98 34.18 8.07
CA PRO A 73 51.42 35.19 8.94
C PRO A 73 52.07 35.12 10.33
N LYS A 74 52.77 36.19 10.72
CA LYS A 74 53.45 36.31 12.02
C LYS A 74 52.44 36.41 13.19
N TYR A 75 51.16 36.65 12.88
CA TYR A 75 50.08 36.84 13.85
C TYR A 75 48.81 36.07 13.46
N ILE A 76 48.19 35.37 14.42
CA ILE A 76 46.88 34.75 14.31
C ILE A 76 45.78 35.70 14.78
N THR A 77 44.71 35.83 14.01
CA THR A 77 43.51 36.55 14.46
C THR A 77 42.74 35.67 15.44
N ALA A 78 42.86 35.92 16.75
CA ALA A 78 42.31 35.05 17.80
C ALA A 78 40.80 34.84 17.66
N GLY A 79 40.05 35.89 17.27
CA GLY A 79 38.61 35.78 17.09
C GLY A 79 38.20 34.80 15.99
N ALA A 80 38.89 34.83 14.84
CA ALA A 80 38.61 33.91 13.73
C ALA A 80 39.07 32.48 14.06
N PHE A 81 40.24 32.34 14.68
CA PHE A 81 40.78 31.06 15.12
C PHE A 81 39.91 30.39 16.21
N ALA A 82 39.45 31.15 17.20
CA ALA A 82 38.55 30.63 18.23
C ALA A 82 37.20 30.18 17.65
N ARG A 83 36.65 30.94 16.68
CA ARG A 83 35.40 30.55 15.99
C ARG A 83 35.56 29.27 15.18
N SER A 84 36.66 29.10 14.42
CA SER A 84 36.91 27.87 13.66
C SER A 84 37.13 26.66 14.58
N ARG A 85 37.94 26.82 15.64
CA ARG A 85 38.18 25.75 16.62
C ARG A 85 36.93 25.40 17.42
N ALA A 86 36.10 26.38 17.78
CA ALA A 86 34.82 26.10 18.44
C ALA A 86 33.90 25.28 17.53
N ALA A 87 33.85 25.58 16.22
CA ALA A 87 33.08 24.79 15.27
C ALA A 87 33.62 23.35 15.14
N GLU A 88 34.94 23.17 15.05
CA GLU A 88 35.60 21.86 15.01
C GLU A 88 35.34 21.04 16.28
N VAL A 89 35.56 21.63 17.46
CA VAL A 89 35.34 20.98 18.77
C VAL A 89 33.88 20.60 18.93
N ASN A 90 32.94 21.48 18.57
CA ASN A 90 31.51 21.16 18.61
C ASN A 90 31.15 20.04 17.63
N ALA A 91 31.74 20.03 16.43
CA ALA A 91 31.55 18.96 15.45
C ALA A 91 32.09 17.62 15.98
N MET A 92 33.29 17.62 16.57
CA MET A 92 33.92 16.44 17.16
C MET A 92 33.13 15.92 18.35
N LEU A 93 32.75 16.78 19.31
CA LEU A 93 31.95 16.42 20.47
C LEU A 93 30.64 15.78 20.03
N LYS A 94 29.93 16.42 19.09
CA LYS A 94 28.68 15.90 18.53
C LYS A 94 28.88 14.57 17.79
N ALA A 95 29.99 14.38 17.09
CA ALA A 95 30.30 13.14 16.39
C ALA A 95 30.61 11.98 17.36
N VAL A 96 31.39 12.25 18.42
CA VAL A 96 31.71 11.27 19.47
C VAL A 96 30.45 10.87 20.22
N THR A 97 29.70 11.83 20.79
CA THR A 97 28.47 11.56 21.56
C THR A 97 27.41 10.80 20.74
N LYS A 98 27.32 11.06 19.43
CA LYS A 98 26.40 10.32 18.53
C LYS A 98 26.81 8.87 18.31
N ARG A 99 28.11 8.55 18.27
CA ARG A 99 28.62 7.18 18.12
C ARG A 99 28.65 6.44 19.46
N THR A 100 28.93 7.14 20.56
CA THR A 100 28.96 6.62 21.94
C THR A 100 27.62 6.75 22.63
N GLY A 101 26.53 6.30 21.99
CA GLY A 101 25.24 6.14 22.67
C GLY A 101 25.38 5.10 23.79
N SER A 102 25.79 5.55 24.99
CA SER A 102 26.31 4.78 26.13
C SER A 102 27.55 3.93 25.83
N ASN A 103 28.42 3.72 26.83
CA ASN A 103 29.61 2.84 26.77
C ASN A 103 29.28 1.34 26.54
N HIS A 104 28.05 1.01 26.11
CA HIS A 104 27.56 -0.34 25.94
C HIS A 104 27.54 -0.78 24.47
N VAL A 105 28.28 -1.85 24.17
CA VAL A 105 28.34 -2.52 22.86
C VAL A 105 26.97 -2.80 22.26
N PHE A 106 25.98 -3.11 23.10
CA PHE A 106 24.63 -3.43 22.65
C PHE A 106 23.87 -2.22 22.06
N GLN A 107 24.25 -0.99 22.44
CA GLN A 107 23.66 0.24 21.94
C GLN A 107 24.40 0.82 20.74
N ALA A 108 25.63 0.40 20.47
CA ALA A 108 26.40 0.83 19.29
C ALA A 108 25.70 0.47 17.96
N LEU A 109 24.89 -0.59 17.94
CA LEU A 109 24.15 -0.99 16.73
C LEU A 109 23.00 -0.02 16.39
N PRO A 110 22.75 0.28 15.10
CA PRO A 110 21.58 1.03 14.68
C PRO A 110 20.28 0.43 15.21
N LYS A 111 19.31 1.28 15.60
CA LYS A 111 18.05 0.86 16.25
C LYS A 111 17.31 -0.27 15.49
N HIS A 112 17.31 -0.24 14.15
CA HIS A 112 16.65 -1.25 13.33
C HIS A 112 17.36 -2.62 13.30
N MET A 113 18.65 -2.66 13.63
CA MET A 113 19.46 -3.89 13.73
C MET A 113 19.43 -4.52 15.13
N ARG A 114 19.08 -3.75 16.17
CA ARG A 114 19.09 -4.22 17.56
C ARG A 114 18.14 -5.42 17.77
N ARG A 115 18.50 -6.31 18.69
CA ARG A 115 17.71 -7.50 19.05
C ARG A 115 17.70 -7.66 20.57
N ARG A 116 16.51 -7.76 21.19
CA ARG A 116 16.39 -7.90 22.66
C ARG A 116 17.15 -9.10 23.25
N ALA A 117 17.29 -10.18 22.48
CA ALA A 117 17.95 -11.41 22.92
C ALA A 117 19.50 -11.39 22.83
N MET A 118 20.11 -10.25 22.47
CA MET A 118 21.56 -10.13 22.31
C MET A 118 22.35 -10.31 23.62
N SER A 119 21.74 -10.00 24.77
CA SER A 119 22.33 -10.20 26.11
C SER A 119 22.42 -11.68 26.49
N HIS A 120 21.38 -12.46 26.19
CA HIS A 120 21.34 -13.90 26.49
C HIS A 120 22.10 -14.75 25.47
N ASN A 121 22.08 -14.38 24.19
CA ASN A 121 22.73 -15.09 23.11
C ASN A 121 23.57 -14.13 22.24
N THR A 122 24.88 -14.17 22.43
CA THR A 122 25.86 -13.35 21.72
C THR A 122 25.89 -13.64 20.21
N LYS A 123 25.44 -14.81 19.75
CA LYS A 123 25.33 -15.13 18.31
C LYS A 123 24.34 -14.21 17.56
N ARG A 124 23.48 -13.48 18.26
CA ARG A 124 22.58 -12.46 17.69
C ARG A 124 23.29 -11.15 17.31
N LEU A 125 24.54 -10.97 17.73
CA LEU A 125 25.41 -9.87 17.33
C LEU A 125 26.23 -10.23 16.07
N PRO A 126 26.64 -9.22 15.28
CA PRO A 126 27.68 -9.40 14.26
C PRO A 126 28.96 -9.98 14.87
N ARG A 127 29.68 -10.83 14.12
CA ARG A 127 30.88 -11.55 14.60
C ARG A 127 31.88 -10.63 15.32
N ARG A 128 32.21 -9.48 14.70
CA ARG A 128 33.14 -8.46 15.25
C ARG A 128 32.76 -7.92 16.64
N LEU A 129 31.49 -7.96 17.02
CA LEU A 129 31.00 -7.46 18.31
C LEU A 129 30.78 -8.57 19.34
N ARG A 130 30.95 -9.84 18.96
CA ARG A 130 30.67 -10.98 19.85
C ARG A 130 31.68 -11.07 20.98
N ASP A 131 32.96 -10.87 20.68
CA ASP A 131 34.04 -11.05 21.66
C ASP A 131 33.93 -10.01 22.78
N VAL A 132 33.68 -8.75 22.43
CA VAL A 132 33.46 -7.68 23.41
C VAL A 132 32.20 -7.95 24.25
N ALA A 133 31.12 -8.45 23.62
CA ALA A 133 29.89 -8.79 24.33
C ALA A 133 30.06 -10.01 25.26
N SER A 134 30.86 -11.00 24.88
CA SER A 134 31.20 -12.16 25.72
C SER A 134 32.00 -11.71 26.95
N LYS A 135 33.04 -10.89 26.75
CA LYS A 135 33.82 -10.29 27.85
C LYS A 135 32.95 -9.46 28.80
N MET A 136 32.02 -8.67 28.28
CA MET A 136 31.06 -7.91 29.10
C MET A 136 30.12 -8.82 29.90
N ARG A 137 29.67 -9.93 29.29
CA ARG A 137 28.82 -10.92 29.94
C ARG A 137 29.56 -11.62 31.08
N GLU A 138 30.82 -12.02 30.86
CA GLU A 138 31.68 -12.62 31.89
C GLU A 138 31.88 -11.66 33.07
N LYS A 139 32.21 -10.39 32.81
CA LYS A 139 32.29 -9.34 33.85
C LYS A 139 30.98 -9.19 34.63
N SER A 140 29.84 -9.26 33.95
CA SER A 140 28.52 -9.17 34.60
C SER A 140 28.20 -10.38 35.47
N LEU A 141 28.66 -11.58 35.07
CA LEU A 141 28.52 -12.80 35.86
C LEU A 141 29.42 -12.76 37.10
N GLN A 142 30.65 -12.26 36.95
CA GLN A 142 31.61 -12.08 38.05
C GLN A 142 31.12 -11.03 39.06
N ALA A 143 30.53 -9.92 38.62
CA ALA A 143 29.96 -8.89 39.49
C ALA A 143 28.68 -9.32 40.23
N GLY A 144 28.01 -10.39 39.77
CA GLY A 144 26.74 -10.89 40.31
C GLY A 144 26.87 -12.01 41.34
N SER A 145 28.07 -12.30 41.85
CA SER A 145 28.38 -13.45 42.73
C SER A 145 27.84 -13.34 44.17
N LYS A 146 26.90 -12.43 44.48
CA LYS A 146 26.07 -12.56 45.70
C LYS A 146 25.01 -13.63 45.44
N LYS A 147 25.28 -14.86 45.92
CA LYS A 147 24.44 -16.08 45.90
C LYS A 147 22.93 -15.79 45.87
N LYS A 148 22.36 -15.57 44.69
CA LYS A 148 20.91 -15.66 44.51
C LYS A 148 20.60 -17.12 44.21
N LYS A 149 20.08 -17.85 45.19
CA LYS A 149 19.59 -19.23 45.08
C LYS A 149 18.87 -19.38 43.73
N GLU A 150 19.43 -20.16 42.81
CA GLU A 150 18.81 -20.36 41.50
C GLU A 150 17.46 -21.04 41.70
N LEU A 151 16.39 -20.24 41.75
CA LEU A 151 15.02 -20.75 41.69
C LEU A 151 14.93 -21.62 40.43
N ALA A 152 14.51 -22.88 40.61
CA ALA A 152 14.33 -23.83 39.53
C ALA A 152 13.44 -23.19 38.44
N LYS A 153 14.05 -22.77 37.33
CA LYS A 153 13.31 -22.12 36.25
C LYS A 153 12.35 -23.16 35.66
N SER A 154 11.05 -22.96 35.87
CA SER A 154 9.98 -23.73 35.21
C SER A 154 10.33 -23.92 33.73
N LYS A 155 10.15 -25.15 33.22
CA LYS A 155 10.42 -25.49 31.82
C LYS A 155 9.84 -24.40 30.91
N SER A 156 10.71 -23.80 30.09
CA SER A 156 10.30 -22.68 29.24
C SER A 156 9.04 -23.03 28.43
N ARG A 157 8.18 -22.04 28.17
CA ARG A 157 6.96 -22.25 27.36
C ARG A 157 7.27 -22.91 26.01
N LYS A 158 8.47 -22.71 25.46
CA LYS A 158 8.98 -23.35 24.25
C LYS A 158 9.24 -24.86 24.43
N ALA A 159 9.80 -25.25 25.57
CA ALA A 159 10.05 -26.66 25.91
C ALA A 159 8.74 -27.41 26.17
N ARG A 160 7.73 -26.76 26.75
CA ARG A 160 6.39 -27.36 26.98
C ARG A 160 5.58 -27.60 25.71
N ARG A 161 5.84 -26.84 24.64
CA ARG A 161 5.02 -26.81 23.41
C ARG A 161 5.57 -27.64 22.22
N ARG A 162 6.60 -28.47 22.39
CA ARG A 162 7.26 -29.11 21.22
C ARG A 162 7.45 -30.61 21.35
N HIS A 163 6.48 -31.37 20.84
CA HIS A 163 6.63 -32.81 20.58
C HIS A 163 5.84 -33.27 19.33
N GLY A 164 5.77 -32.46 18.26
CA GLY A 164 5.04 -32.82 17.04
C GLY A 164 5.69 -32.28 15.76
N ASN A 165 5.31 -32.84 14.61
CA ASN A 165 5.74 -32.37 13.29
C ASN A 165 5.08 -31.01 12.98
N MET A 166 5.91 -29.97 12.88
CA MET A 166 5.45 -28.59 12.66
C MET A 166 4.74 -28.41 11.31
N LEU A 167 5.12 -29.19 10.29
CA LEU A 167 4.51 -29.10 8.97
C LEU A 167 3.05 -29.60 8.99
N LEU A 168 2.78 -30.71 9.69
CA LEU A 168 1.42 -31.21 9.91
C LEU A 168 0.57 -30.20 10.68
N GLU A 169 1.15 -29.54 11.70
CA GLU A 169 0.45 -28.46 12.40
C GLU A 169 0.12 -27.27 11.48
N PHE A 170 1.01 -26.93 10.54
CA PHE A 170 0.75 -25.87 9.57
C PHE A 170 -0.34 -26.26 8.58
N ASN A 171 -0.27 -27.46 8.00
CA ASN A 171 -1.29 -27.98 7.10
C ASN A 171 -2.67 -27.99 7.78
N ARG A 172 -2.76 -28.43 9.05
CA ARG A 172 -4.01 -28.40 9.83
C ARG A 172 -4.56 -26.98 10.02
N ARG A 173 -3.69 -25.98 10.21
CA ARG A 173 -4.10 -24.58 10.41
C ARG A 173 -4.52 -23.92 9.09
N GLN A 174 -3.90 -24.29 7.98
CA GLN A 174 -4.22 -23.79 6.63
C GLN A 174 -5.65 -24.15 6.21
N ARG A 175 -6.20 -25.27 6.69
CA ARG A 175 -7.61 -25.64 6.44
C ARG A 175 -8.64 -24.61 6.93
N LYS A 176 -8.28 -23.70 7.85
CA LYS A 176 -9.19 -22.68 8.38
C LYS A 176 -9.10 -21.32 7.69
N ASN A 177 -7.94 -20.96 7.17
CA ASN A 177 -7.71 -19.66 6.51
C ASN A 177 -6.61 -19.85 5.47
N ILE A 178 -6.73 -19.17 4.34
CA ILE A 178 -5.75 -19.23 3.27
C ILE A 178 -4.46 -18.53 3.72
N TRP A 179 -3.34 -19.23 3.57
CA TRP A 179 -2.00 -18.71 3.90
C TRP A 179 -1.21 -18.53 2.61
N LEU A 180 -0.80 -17.28 2.34
CA LEU A 180 0.15 -16.99 1.28
C LEU A 180 1.48 -17.70 1.52
N GLU A 181 2.28 -17.91 0.49
CA GLU A 181 3.59 -18.56 0.61
C GLU A 181 4.53 -17.85 1.60
N THR A 182 4.41 -16.52 1.68
CA THR A 182 5.20 -15.66 2.58
C THR A 182 4.58 -15.53 3.97
N HIS A 183 3.45 -16.21 4.27
CA HIS A 183 2.68 -16.03 5.50
C HIS A 183 3.55 -16.17 6.75
N ILE A 184 4.40 -17.20 6.82
CA ILE A 184 5.30 -17.42 7.96
C ILE A 184 6.33 -16.28 8.11
N TRP A 185 6.79 -15.70 7.00
CA TRP A 185 7.71 -14.58 7.03
C TRP A 185 7.02 -13.31 7.58
N HIS A 186 5.79 -13.05 7.15
CA HIS A 186 4.95 -11.95 7.60
C HIS A 186 4.51 -12.12 9.05
N ALA A 187 3.98 -13.28 9.45
CA ALA A 187 3.54 -13.56 10.82
C ALA A 187 4.65 -13.39 11.88
N LYS A 188 5.93 -13.52 11.49
CA LYS A 188 7.08 -13.27 12.36
C LYS A 188 7.41 -11.78 12.54
N ARG A 189 6.88 -10.88 11.71
CA ARG A 189 7.34 -9.48 11.58
C ARG A 189 6.20 -8.46 11.52
N PHE A 190 4.98 -8.89 11.22
CA PHE A 190 3.78 -8.08 11.02
C PHE A 190 2.68 -8.52 11.98
N HIS A 191 1.76 -7.61 12.24
CA HIS A 191 0.46 -7.91 12.81
C HIS A 191 -0.41 -8.52 11.72
N MET A 192 -0.91 -9.74 11.96
CA MET A 192 -1.73 -10.48 10.99
C MET A 192 -3.21 -10.20 11.25
N VAL A 193 -3.99 -10.05 10.18
CA VAL A 193 -5.45 -9.83 10.22
C VAL A 193 -6.11 -10.83 9.26
N LYS A 194 -7.29 -11.32 9.64
CA LYS A 194 -8.11 -12.18 8.78
C LYS A 194 -9.02 -11.30 7.95
N LYS A 195 -8.92 -11.36 6.62
CA LYS A 195 -9.77 -10.62 5.68
C LYS A 195 -10.01 -11.47 4.43
N TRP A 196 -11.24 -11.49 3.93
CA TRP A 196 -11.62 -12.15 2.68
C TRP A 196 -11.25 -13.65 2.60
N GLY A 197 -11.26 -14.35 3.74
CA GLY A 197 -10.80 -15.75 3.85
C GLY A 197 -9.29 -15.95 3.99
N TYR A 198 -8.48 -14.89 3.84
CA TYR A 198 -7.02 -14.91 3.96
C TYR A 198 -6.54 -14.43 5.33
N CYS A 199 -5.34 -14.87 5.74
CA CYS A 199 -4.63 -14.30 6.89
C CYS A 199 -3.41 -13.49 6.41
N LEU A 200 -3.58 -12.17 6.36
CA LEU A 200 -2.68 -11.21 5.69
C LEU A 200 -1.93 -10.32 6.69
N GLY A 201 -0.76 -9.82 6.29
CA GLY A 201 0.02 -8.88 7.09
C GLY A 201 -0.52 -7.45 6.96
N ASP A 202 -1.05 -6.88 8.03
CA ASP A 202 -1.60 -5.52 8.04
C ASP A 202 -0.53 -4.45 8.25
N ARG A 203 0.06 -4.42 9.45
CA ARG A 203 1.08 -3.43 9.84
C ARG A 203 2.35 -4.12 10.33
N PRO A 204 3.53 -3.60 9.98
CA PRO A 204 4.79 -4.09 10.53
C PRO A 204 4.84 -3.82 12.04
N THR A 205 5.46 -4.73 12.79
CA THR A 205 5.66 -4.57 14.24
C THR A 205 6.61 -3.40 14.58
N CYS A 206 7.44 -2.98 13.63
CA CYS A 206 8.28 -1.80 13.77
C CYS A 206 7.55 -0.55 13.25
N LYS A 207 7.75 0.59 13.93
CA LYS A 207 7.21 1.88 13.48
C LYS A 207 7.97 2.34 12.23
N CYS A 208 7.41 2.12 11.04
CA CYS A 208 8.09 2.43 9.79
C CYS A 208 7.26 3.16 8.72
N TYR A 209 6.16 3.83 9.08
CA TYR A 209 5.36 4.64 8.15
C TYR A 209 6.20 5.63 7.32
N ARG A 210 6.89 6.58 7.97
CA ARG A 210 7.77 7.55 7.28
C ARG A 210 8.93 6.89 6.50
N PRO A 211 9.64 5.89 7.04
CA PRO A 211 10.61 5.14 6.24
C PRO A 211 10.03 4.42 5.01
N CYS A 212 8.81 3.89 5.07
CA CYS A 212 8.14 3.26 3.93
C CYS A 212 7.77 4.30 2.88
N TYR A 213 7.21 5.44 3.29
CA TYR A 213 6.94 6.57 2.38
C TYR A 213 8.21 7.05 1.67
N ARG A 214 9.32 7.24 2.42
CA ARG A 214 10.62 7.59 1.82
C ARG A 214 11.12 6.52 0.84
N ALA A 215 10.94 5.24 1.16
CA ALA A 215 11.32 4.18 0.25
C ALA A 215 10.50 4.18 -1.04
N MET A 216 9.20 4.49 -0.99
CA MET A 216 8.39 4.66 -2.21
C MET A 216 8.83 5.86 -3.05
N SER A 217 9.33 6.92 -2.41
CA SER A 217 9.70 8.16 -3.10
C SER A 217 11.12 8.11 -3.67
N SER A 218 12.07 7.41 -3.03
CA SER A 218 13.49 7.49 -3.36
C SER A 218 14.20 6.14 -3.53
N HIS A 219 13.54 5.01 -3.30
CA HIS A 219 14.13 3.67 -3.43
C HIS A 219 13.04 2.72 -3.98
N CYS A 220 12.75 1.65 -3.24
CA CYS A 220 11.78 0.63 -3.54
C CYS A 220 11.14 0.12 -2.24
N LEU A 221 9.83 -0.13 -2.31
CA LEU A 221 8.97 -0.78 -1.34
C LEU A 221 8.38 -2.06 -1.97
N LEU A 222 8.34 -3.17 -1.25
CA LEU A 222 7.81 -4.46 -1.72
C LEU A 222 6.52 -4.79 -0.97
N LEU A 223 5.50 -5.22 -1.70
CA LEU A 223 4.23 -5.72 -1.20
C LEU A 223 3.97 -7.13 -1.72
N ASP A 224 3.41 -7.97 -0.87
CA ASP A 224 2.83 -9.24 -1.30
C ASP A 224 1.35 -9.04 -1.62
N ILE A 225 1.00 -9.14 -2.90
CA ILE A 225 -0.38 -9.00 -3.41
C ILE A 225 -0.88 -10.31 -4.04
N SER A 226 -0.31 -11.44 -3.65
CA SER A 226 -0.67 -12.77 -4.18
C SER A 226 -2.08 -13.22 -3.82
N TYR A 227 -2.81 -12.45 -3.00
CA TYR A 227 -4.23 -12.68 -2.75
C TYR A 227 -5.13 -12.22 -3.90
N TYR A 228 -4.62 -11.48 -4.88
CA TYR A 228 -5.41 -11.20 -6.10
C TYR A 228 -5.62 -12.52 -6.87
N CYS A 229 -6.88 -12.82 -7.17
CA CYS A 229 -7.29 -14.01 -7.90
C CYS A 229 -7.11 -13.77 -9.40
N CYS A 230 -6.53 -14.73 -10.10
CA CYS A 230 -6.44 -14.73 -11.55
C CYS A 230 -7.54 -15.64 -12.11
N ILE A 231 -8.35 -15.10 -13.02
CA ILE A 231 -9.33 -15.85 -13.80
C ILE A 231 -8.81 -15.84 -15.23
N GLU A 232 -8.60 -17.01 -15.81
CA GLU A 232 -8.19 -17.17 -17.18
C GLU A 232 -9.39 -17.49 -18.07
N LEU A 233 -9.51 -16.76 -19.17
CA LEU A 233 -10.47 -17.03 -20.24
C LEU A 233 -9.70 -17.48 -21.48
N GLN A 234 -10.13 -18.59 -22.06
CA GLN A 234 -9.57 -19.13 -23.30
C GLN A 234 -10.70 -19.33 -24.32
N GLY A 235 -10.53 -18.86 -25.54
CA GLY A 235 -11.55 -18.93 -26.59
C GLY A 235 -11.13 -18.15 -27.82
N GLU A 236 -11.98 -18.10 -28.84
CA GLU A 236 -11.77 -17.24 -30.01
C GLU A 236 -11.81 -15.76 -29.62
N GLU A 237 -10.97 -14.92 -30.25
CA GLU A 237 -10.82 -13.51 -29.86
C GLU A 237 -12.14 -12.73 -30.00
N ASP A 238 -12.87 -12.91 -31.11
CA ASP A 238 -14.09 -12.15 -31.39
C ASP A 238 -15.27 -12.56 -30.50
N THR A 239 -15.37 -13.84 -30.16
CA THR A 239 -16.40 -14.34 -29.23
C THR A 239 -16.13 -13.84 -27.81
N LEU A 240 -14.87 -13.87 -27.35
CA LEU A 240 -14.45 -13.31 -26.05
C LEU A 240 -14.75 -11.80 -25.97
N LEU A 241 -14.43 -11.03 -27.01
CA LEU A 241 -14.69 -9.59 -27.03
C LEU A 241 -16.18 -9.28 -27.02
N THR A 242 -16.98 -10.04 -27.77
CA THR A 242 -18.44 -9.89 -27.81
C THR A 242 -19.06 -10.14 -26.43
N ALA A 243 -18.67 -11.23 -25.77
CA ALA A 243 -19.11 -11.56 -24.42
C ALA A 243 -18.71 -10.45 -23.41
N LEU A 244 -17.42 -10.09 -23.37
CA LEU A 244 -16.89 -9.10 -22.43
C LEU A 244 -17.37 -7.66 -22.69
N SER A 245 -17.83 -7.35 -23.90
CA SER A 245 -18.40 -6.03 -24.23
C SER A 245 -19.64 -5.73 -23.41
N GLN A 246 -20.44 -6.75 -23.06
CA GLN A 246 -21.66 -6.60 -22.27
C GLN A 246 -21.38 -6.13 -20.83
N LEU A 247 -20.17 -6.41 -20.32
CA LEU A 247 -19.75 -6.10 -18.96
C LEU A 247 -19.05 -4.73 -18.83
N THR A 248 -18.79 -4.05 -19.94
CA THR A 248 -17.97 -2.83 -19.96
C THR A 248 -18.62 -1.72 -20.78
N SER A 249 -18.20 -0.48 -20.52
CA SER A 249 -18.67 0.69 -21.27
C SER A 249 -17.48 1.53 -21.72
N LYS A 250 -17.51 1.98 -22.98
CA LYS A 250 -16.49 2.85 -23.59
C LYS A 250 -16.39 4.22 -22.89
N GLU A 251 -17.39 4.63 -22.14
CA GLU A 251 -17.43 5.93 -21.44
C GLU A 251 -16.53 5.98 -20.20
N THR A 252 -16.32 4.84 -19.53
CA THR A 252 -15.55 4.77 -18.28
C THR A 252 -14.03 4.74 -18.53
N GLY A 253 -13.60 4.29 -19.71
CA GLY A 253 -12.20 4.21 -20.07
C GLY A 253 -11.90 3.09 -21.07
N PRO A 254 -10.64 2.61 -21.12
CA PRO A 254 -10.26 1.51 -22.01
C PRO A 254 -11.00 0.23 -21.62
N THR A 255 -11.68 -0.38 -22.59
CA THR A 255 -12.33 -1.68 -22.45
C THR A 255 -11.35 -2.83 -22.71
N PHE A 256 -11.81 -4.08 -22.59
CA PHE A 256 -11.01 -5.26 -22.97
C PHE A 256 -10.54 -5.22 -24.43
N ALA A 257 -11.31 -4.57 -25.32
CA ALA A 257 -11.02 -4.38 -26.75
C ALA A 257 -10.09 -3.19 -27.06
N ALA A 258 -9.48 -2.55 -26.05
CA ALA A 258 -8.60 -1.41 -26.29
C ALA A 258 -7.37 -1.82 -27.13
N ALA A 259 -7.18 -1.16 -28.28
CA ALA A 259 -6.10 -1.50 -29.23
C ALA A 259 -4.70 -1.57 -28.59
N LEU A 260 -4.41 -0.69 -27.63
CA LEU A 260 -3.14 -0.67 -26.90
C LEU A 260 -2.89 -1.91 -26.03
N CYS A 261 -3.97 -2.59 -25.60
CA CYS A 261 -3.91 -3.79 -24.76
C CYS A 261 -4.06 -5.07 -25.59
N LEU A 262 -4.72 -5.00 -26.74
CA LEU A 262 -4.91 -6.14 -27.65
C LEU A 262 -3.62 -6.71 -28.22
N SER A 263 -2.50 -5.98 -28.23
CA SER A 263 -1.20 -6.56 -28.63
C SER A 263 -0.60 -7.49 -27.56
N GLY A 264 -1.06 -7.42 -26.31
CA GLY A 264 -0.44 -8.08 -25.16
C GLY A 264 0.77 -7.34 -24.57
N CYS A 265 1.21 -6.23 -25.18
CA CYS A 265 2.34 -5.43 -24.70
C CYS A 265 2.03 -4.65 -23.42
N ARG A 266 0.74 -4.38 -23.16
CA ARG A 266 0.30 -3.53 -22.06
C ARG A 266 -0.85 -4.17 -21.29
N GLN A 267 -0.74 -4.11 -19.96
CA GLN A 267 -1.84 -4.40 -19.05
C GLN A 267 -2.91 -3.30 -19.13
N GLY A 268 -4.17 -3.70 -19.17
CA GLY A 268 -5.32 -2.81 -19.06
C GLY A 268 -5.95 -2.83 -17.67
N SER A 269 -6.73 -1.80 -17.36
CA SER A 269 -7.59 -1.76 -16.18
C SER A 269 -8.95 -1.24 -16.58
N VAL A 270 -10.00 -1.94 -16.14
CA VAL A 270 -11.40 -1.64 -16.49
C VAL A 270 -12.29 -1.86 -15.27
N THR A 271 -13.37 -1.10 -15.16
CA THR A 271 -14.42 -1.34 -14.17
C THR A 271 -15.51 -2.20 -14.82
N VAL A 272 -15.83 -3.31 -14.17
CA VAL A 272 -16.80 -4.31 -14.63
C VAL A 272 -18.16 -4.03 -14.01
N TYR A 273 -19.21 -4.17 -14.81
CA TYR A 273 -20.61 -4.03 -14.45
C TYR A 273 -21.34 -5.36 -14.66
N ARG A 274 -22.54 -5.51 -14.09
CA ARG A 274 -23.45 -6.57 -14.52
C ARG A 274 -23.81 -6.40 -16.00
N ALA A 275 -23.97 -7.50 -16.72
CA ALA A 275 -24.09 -7.47 -18.18
C ALA A 275 -25.29 -6.64 -18.62
N GLY A 276 -25.03 -5.65 -19.49
CA GLY A 276 -26.05 -4.75 -20.02
C GLY A 276 -26.63 -3.74 -19.03
N GLN A 277 -26.15 -3.68 -17.78
CA GLN A 277 -26.75 -2.84 -16.72
C GLN A 277 -26.05 -1.49 -16.48
N TYR A 278 -25.06 -1.12 -17.29
CA TYR A 278 -24.41 0.19 -17.19
C TYR A 278 -25.43 1.34 -17.33
N PRO A 279 -25.40 2.39 -16.48
CA PRO A 279 -24.40 2.71 -15.44
C PRO A 279 -24.70 2.13 -14.03
N SER A 280 -25.79 1.38 -13.88
CA SER A 280 -26.20 0.77 -12.61
C SER A 280 -25.42 -0.53 -12.30
N HIS A 281 -25.44 -0.97 -11.04
CA HIS A 281 -24.86 -2.25 -10.59
C HIS A 281 -23.39 -2.52 -11.00
N PRO A 282 -22.43 -1.68 -10.56
CA PRO A 282 -21.01 -1.97 -10.74
C PRO A 282 -20.56 -3.12 -9.84
N LEU A 283 -19.72 -4.01 -10.37
CA LEU A 283 -19.07 -5.06 -9.59
C LEU A 283 -17.77 -4.54 -8.97
N GLY A 284 -16.89 -3.97 -9.79
CA GLY A 284 -15.61 -3.42 -9.30
C GLY A 284 -14.52 -3.32 -10.38
N PRO A 285 -13.34 -2.80 -10.03
CA PRO A 285 -12.20 -2.70 -10.93
C PRO A 285 -11.48 -4.03 -11.07
N VAL A 286 -11.12 -4.38 -12.31
CA VAL A 286 -10.24 -5.49 -12.64
C VAL A 286 -9.06 -4.99 -13.46
N THR A 287 -7.94 -5.70 -13.38
CA THR A 287 -6.80 -5.49 -14.30
C THR A 287 -6.70 -6.71 -15.18
N PHE A 288 -6.51 -6.52 -16.49
CA PHE A 288 -6.51 -7.61 -17.45
C PHE A 288 -5.26 -7.59 -18.32
N LEU A 289 -4.87 -8.76 -18.81
CA LEU A 289 -3.72 -8.93 -19.68
C LEU A 289 -4.01 -9.97 -20.75
N TRP A 290 -3.85 -9.57 -22.01
CA TRP A 290 -3.94 -10.47 -23.16
C TRP A 290 -2.61 -11.19 -23.38
N ARG A 291 -2.66 -12.49 -23.68
CA ARG A 291 -1.50 -13.20 -24.22
C ARG A 291 -1.21 -12.67 -25.64
N PRO A 292 0.06 -12.36 -26.00
CA PRO A 292 0.42 -12.01 -27.37
C PRO A 292 -0.06 -13.08 -28.37
N ARG A 293 -0.45 -12.65 -29.58
CA ARG A 293 -0.95 -13.58 -30.61
C ARG A 293 0.15 -14.57 -31.02
N ALA A 294 -0.18 -15.85 -31.03
CA ALA A 294 0.67 -16.91 -31.57
C ALA A 294 0.28 -17.13 -33.05
N GLU A 295 1.27 -17.36 -33.91
CA GLU A 295 1.03 -17.64 -35.33
C GLU A 295 0.24 -18.95 -35.48
N GLY A 296 -0.88 -18.91 -36.21
CA GLY A 296 -1.67 -20.11 -36.55
C GLY A 296 -2.79 -20.54 -35.58
N SER A 297 -2.97 -19.87 -34.43
CA SER A 297 -4.02 -20.20 -33.46
C SER A 297 -5.12 -19.14 -33.39
N ALA A 298 -6.38 -19.54 -33.66
CA ALA A 298 -7.55 -18.68 -33.47
C ALA A 298 -7.92 -18.51 -31.98
N SER A 299 -7.56 -19.49 -31.13
CA SER A 299 -7.80 -19.42 -29.69
C SER A 299 -6.79 -18.53 -28.98
N ARG A 300 -7.28 -17.63 -28.13
CA ARG A 300 -6.49 -16.69 -27.36
C ARG A 300 -6.76 -16.82 -25.86
N GLN A 301 -5.76 -16.44 -25.05
CA GLN A 301 -5.85 -16.43 -23.60
C GLN A 301 -5.87 -15.00 -23.05
N LEU A 302 -6.71 -14.79 -22.03
CA LEU A 302 -6.87 -13.54 -21.30
C LEU A 302 -6.82 -13.82 -19.80
N TRP A 303 -5.95 -13.12 -19.07
CA TRP A 303 -5.95 -13.15 -17.61
C TRP A 303 -6.64 -11.93 -17.04
N ILE A 304 -7.62 -12.16 -16.16
CA ILE A 304 -8.34 -11.15 -15.40
C ILE A 304 -7.93 -11.27 -13.94
N TRP A 305 -7.32 -10.23 -13.40
CA TRP A 305 -6.96 -10.14 -11.99
C TRP A 305 -8.05 -9.39 -11.22
N ALA A 306 -8.68 -10.09 -10.29
CA ALA A 306 -9.73 -9.56 -9.43
C ALA A 306 -9.34 -9.68 -7.95
N HIS A 307 -9.86 -8.76 -7.15
CA HIS A 307 -9.74 -8.85 -5.70
C HIS A 307 -10.62 -10.00 -5.16
N PRO A 308 -10.25 -10.71 -4.07
CA PRO A 308 -11.05 -11.82 -3.53
C PRO A 308 -12.52 -11.49 -3.23
N ALA A 309 -12.77 -10.31 -2.68
CA ALA A 309 -14.13 -9.85 -2.42
C ALA A 309 -14.96 -9.66 -3.71
N LEU A 310 -14.30 -9.30 -4.82
CA LEU A 310 -14.92 -9.14 -6.13
C LEU A 310 -15.14 -10.50 -6.83
N LYS A 311 -14.21 -11.44 -6.65
CA LYS A 311 -14.27 -12.77 -7.29
C LYS A 311 -15.62 -13.46 -7.06
N GLN A 312 -16.16 -13.36 -5.84
CA GLN A 312 -17.42 -14.00 -5.46
C GLN A 312 -18.60 -13.56 -6.34
N ASP A 313 -18.59 -12.30 -6.78
CA ASP A 313 -19.64 -11.72 -7.61
C ASP A 313 -19.29 -11.78 -9.11
N LEU A 314 -17.99 -11.71 -9.44
CA LEU A 314 -17.49 -11.69 -10.81
C LEU A 314 -17.52 -13.06 -11.49
N LEU A 315 -17.17 -14.14 -10.78
CA LEU A 315 -17.09 -15.47 -11.38
C LEU A 315 -18.47 -15.98 -11.88
N PRO A 316 -19.57 -15.89 -11.10
CA PRO A 316 -20.90 -16.24 -11.60
C PRO A 316 -21.34 -15.38 -12.79
N GLU A 317 -20.98 -14.10 -12.79
CA GLU A 317 -21.33 -13.20 -13.88
C GLU A 317 -20.57 -13.54 -15.18
N LEU A 318 -19.30 -13.92 -15.08
CA LEU A 318 -18.53 -14.43 -16.22
C LEU A 318 -19.08 -15.76 -16.74
N GLN A 319 -19.47 -16.67 -15.85
CA GLN A 319 -20.13 -17.92 -16.25
C GLN A 319 -21.42 -17.67 -17.02
N ARG A 320 -22.23 -16.70 -16.57
CA ARG A 320 -23.47 -16.31 -17.24
C ARG A 320 -23.23 -15.69 -18.62
N VAL A 321 -22.26 -14.79 -18.74
CA VAL A 321 -21.98 -14.06 -19.99
C VAL A 321 -21.27 -14.93 -21.03
N CYS A 322 -20.40 -15.84 -20.59
CA CYS A 322 -19.72 -16.77 -21.48
C CYS A 322 -20.48 -18.10 -21.69
N GLU A 323 -21.65 -18.26 -21.06
CA GLU A 323 -22.45 -19.51 -21.07
C GLU A 323 -21.63 -20.75 -20.63
N CYS A 324 -20.71 -20.59 -19.69
CA CYS A 324 -19.81 -21.63 -19.22
C CYS A 324 -20.32 -22.26 -17.91
N PHE A 325 -21.21 -23.24 -18.00
CA PHE A 325 -21.75 -23.95 -16.83
C PHE A 325 -21.24 -25.39 -16.68
N GLU A 326 -20.64 -25.96 -17.72
CA GLU A 326 -20.13 -27.33 -17.68
C GLU A 326 -18.84 -27.40 -16.87
N ALA A 327 -18.97 -27.88 -15.64
CA ALA A 327 -17.85 -28.07 -14.73
C ALA A 327 -16.99 -29.25 -15.18
N VAL A 328 -15.73 -28.99 -15.50
CA VAL A 328 -14.73 -30.04 -15.74
C VAL A 328 -14.11 -30.40 -14.39
N VAL A 329 -14.44 -31.60 -13.91
CA VAL A 329 -13.81 -32.13 -12.69
C VAL A 329 -12.32 -32.36 -13.00
N PRO A 330 -11.39 -31.82 -12.20
CA PRO A 330 -9.97 -32.11 -12.38
C PRO A 330 -9.74 -33.62 -12.34
N PRO A 331 -8.86 -34.19 -13.18
CA PRO A 331 -8.53 -35.61 -13.09
C PRO A 331 -8.04 -35.89 -11.67
N VAL A 332 -8.77 -36.74 -10.94
CA VAL A 332 -8.38 -37.21 -9.61
C VAL A 332 -7.08 -37.98 -9.79
N ILE A 333 -5.94 -37.38 -9.43
CA ILE A 333 -4.72 -38.17 -9.19
C ILE A 333 -5.03 -38.99 -7.94
N PRO A 334 -5.16 -40.32 -8.02
CA PRO A 334 -5.49 -41.12 -6.86
C PRO A 334 -4.38 -40.92 -5.83
N VAL A 335 -4.74 -40.42 -4.65
CA VAL A 335 -3.91 -40.64 -3.47
C VAL A 335 -3.95 -42.15 -3.27
N ALA A 336 -2.85 -42.81 -3.64
CA ALA A 336 -2.72 -44.26 -3.61
C ALA A 336 -3.25 -44.80 -2.27
N THR A 337 -4.40 -45.47 -2.34
CA THR A 337 -4.81 -46.48 -1.37
C THR A 337 -3.69 -47.54 -1.35
N PRO A 338 -3.33 -48.09 -0.18
CA PRO A 338 -2.24 -49.05 -0.11
C PRO A 338 -2.67 -50.33 -0.82
N ALA A 339 -2.09 -50.59 -1.98
CA ALA A 339 -2.14 -51.91 -2.60
C ALA A 339 -1.18 -52.82 -1.82
N GLU A 340 -1.72 -53.90 -1.29
CA GLU A 340 -0.96 -55.07 -0.87
C GLU A 340 -0.19 -55.59 -2.10
N SER A 341 1.14 -55.63 -2.00
CA SER A 341 1.94 -56.37 -2.97
C SER A 341 3.00 -57.16 -2.22
N ALA A 342 2.91 -58.47 -2.43
CA ALA A 342 3.76 -59.51 -1.91
C ALA A 342 5.25 -59.27 -2.18
N SER A 343 6.06 -59.81 -1.28
CA SER A 343 7.51 -59.84 -1.31
C SER A 343 8.06 -60.54 -2.54
N THR A 344 9.04 -59.92 -3.20
CA THR A 344 10.04 -60.65 -3.98
C THR A 344 11.42 -60.14 -3.57
N LEU A 345 12.21 -61.08 -3.06
CA LEU A 345 13.59 -60.91 -2.64
C LEU A 345 14.47 -60.70 -3.86
N GLU A 346 15.31 -59.67 -3.85
CA GLU A 346 16.58 -59.71 -4.56
C GLU A 346 17.61 -58.83 -3.84
N SER A 347 18.79 -59.40 -3.66
CA SER A 347 19.87 -58.99 -2.79
C SER A 347 20.91 -58.17 -3.54
N GLU A 348 21.33 -57.04 -2.98
CA GLU A 348 22.53 -56.30 -3.41
C GLU A 348 23.53 -56.16 -2.25
N PRO A 349 24.84 -56.08 -2.53
CA PRO A 349 25.90 -56.52 -1.63
C PRO A 349 26.43 -55.45 -0.67
N LYS A 350 26.92 -55.92 0.48
CA LYS A 350 27.66 -55.13 1.48
C LYS A 350 29.00 -54.63 0.93
N PRO A 351 29.48 -53.47 1.41
CA PRO A 351 30.89 -53.32 1.75
C PRO A 351 31.10 -53.03 3.24
N GLU A 352 31.91 -53.91 3.82
CA GLU A 352 33.02 -53.76 4.76
C GLU A 352 32.98 -52.79 5.96
N VAL A 353 33.49 -53.36 7.05
CA VAL A 353 33.58 -52.86 8.42
C VAL A 353 35.01 -52.42 8.71
N SER A 354 35.20 -51.25 9.33
CA SER A 354 36.09 -51.03 10.50
C SER A 354 36.22 -49.52 10.84
N PRO A 355 36.79 -49.13 12.01
CA PRO A 355 36.47 -49.60 13.34
C PRO A 355 36.06 -48.47 14.32
N LYS A 356 35.55 -48.93 15.47
CA LYS A 356 34.98 -48.21 16.61
C LYS A 356 35.83 -47.04 17.15
N ALA A 357 35.18 -45.89 17.39
CA ALA A 357 35.64 -44.87 18.33
C ALA A 357 34.56 -44.57 19.39
N LYS A 358 35.02 -44.38 20.63
CA LYS A 358 34.35 -44.50 21.94
C LYS A 358 33.11 -43.61 22.13
N VAL A 359 32.04 -44.20 22.67
CA VAL A 359 30.83 -43.52 23.18
C VAL A 359 31.11 -42.98 24.58
N THR A 360 30.95 -41.67 24.77
CA THR A 360 30.85 -41.04 26.11
C THR A 360 29.36 -41.00 26.53
N PRO A 361 28.96 -41.49 27.72
CA PRO A 361 27.56 -41.50 28.12
C PRO A 361 27.21 -40.16 28.76
N GLY A 362 26.31 -39.38 28.15
CA GLY A 362 25.94 -38.09 28.70
C GLY A 362 24.96 -37.27 27.87
N GLY A 363 23.85 -37.87 27.43
CA GLY A 363 22.83 -37.14 26.67
C GLY A 363 21.47 -37.81 26.73
N LYS A 364 20.53 -37.19 27.45
CA LYS A 364 19.13 -37.61 27.57
C LYS A 364 18.55 -38.02 26.21
N ARG A 365 18.15 -39.28 26.10
CA ARG A 365 17.46 -39.89 24.94
C ARG A 365 16.33 -38.98 24.46
N LYS A 366 16.53 -38.36 23.30
CA LYS A 366 15.43 -37.86 22.47
C LYS A 366 14.78 -39.13 21.88
N ARG A 367 13.65 -39.57 22.44
CA ARG A 367 12.79 -40.56 21.77
C ARG A 367 12.39 -39.96 20.41
N SER A 368 13.09 -40.30 19.34
CA SER A 368 12.53 -40.22 17.99
C SER A 368 11.70 -41.47 17.80
N ARG A 369 10.39 -41.37 18.03
CA ARG A 369 9.48 -42.20 17.23
C ARG A 369 9.60 -41.64 15.82
N VAL A 370 10.43 -42.30 15.02
CA VAL A 370 10.29 -42.26 13.57
C VAL A 370 9.10 -43.18 13.33
N ASP A 371 7.92 -42.60 13.11
CA ASP A 371 6.82 -43.37 12.53
C ASP A 371 7.24 -43.66 11.08
N ALA A 372 7.95 -44.77 10.90
CA ALA A 372 8.31 -45.32 9.60
C ALA A 372 7.07 -46.03 9.05
N GLY A 373 6.41 -45.41 8.07
CA GLY A 373 5.26 -46.02 7.40
C GLY A 373 4.35 -45.04 6.67
N GLY A 374 4.37 -43.74 7.02
CA GLY A 374 3.63 -42.71 6.30
C GLY A 374 4.50 -42.00 5.25
N PRO A 375 3.97 -41.67 4.06
CA PRO A 375 4.67 -40.80 3.12
C PRO A 375 5.03 -39.47 3.80
N PRO A 376 6.20 -38.88 3.51
CA PRO A 376 6.63 -37.63 4.13
C PRO A 376 5.57 -36.55 3.88
N ALA A 377 5.08 -35.93 4.95
CA ALA A 377 4.06 -34.89 4.87
C ALA A 377 4.51 -33.79 3.89
N LYS A 378 3.79 -33.64 2.77
CA LYS A 378 4.07 -32.57 1.80
C LYS A 378 3.51 -31.24 2.30
N LYS A 379 4.17 -30.14 1.95
CA LYS A 379 3.67 -28.79 2.20
C LYS A 379 2.52 -28.52 1.24
N ILE A 380 1.39 -28.06 1.74
CA ILE A 380 0.28 -27.63 0.88
C ILE A 380 0.71 -26.33 0.16
N LEU A 381 0.74 -26.39 -1.16
CA LEU A 381 0.93 -25.24 -2.06
C LEU A 381 -0.43 -24.86 -2.65
N GLY A 382 -0.68 -23.56 -2.84
CA GLY A 382 -1.96 -23.07 -3.33
C GLY A 382 -3.03 -22.92 -2.23
N ASP A 383 -4.30 -23.05 -2.63
CA ASP A 383 -5.44 -22.93 -1.73
C ASP A 383 -5.68 -24.24 -0.95
N GLY A 384 -5.17 -24.28 0.28
CA GLY A 384 -5.37 -25.42 1.19
C GLY A 384 -6.75 -25.51 1.85
N THR A 385 -7.68 -24.62 1.51
CA THR A 385 -9.08 -24.67 1.99
C THR A 385 -10.04 -25.32 0.99
N ARG A 386 -9.65 -25.41 -0.29
CA ARG A 386 -10.46 -26.00 -1.37
C ARG A 386 -10.56 -27.52 -1.21
N SER A 387 -11.74 -28.10 -1.44
CA SER A 387 -11.89 -29.55 -1.57
C SER A 387 -11.37 -30.02 -2.93
N PRO A 388 -10.87 -31.26 -3.07
CA PRO A 388 -10.45 -31.82 -4.36
C PRO A 388 -11.58 -31.82 -5.41
N ASP A 389 -12.83 -31.97 -4.96
CA ASP A 389 -14.01 -32.10 -5.81
C ASP A 389 -14.58 -30.76 -6.30
N THR A 390 -14.04 -29.62 -5.82
CA THR A 390 -14.50 -28.30 -6.27
C THR A 390 -14.00 -28.07 -7.71
N PRO A 391 -14.90 -27.87 -8.70
CA PRO A 391 -14.48 -27.59 -10.07
C PRO A 391 -13.75 -26.25 -10.16
N VAL A 392 -12.72 -26.24 -10.99
CA VAL A 392 -11.83 -25.08 -11.19
C VAL A 392 -11.92 -24.59 -12.64
N THR A 393 -12.39 -25.46 -13.53
CA THR A 393 -12.53 -25.19 -14.95
C THR A 393 -13.98 -25.39 -15.37
N TRP A 394 -14.50 -24.41 -16.11
CA TRP A 394 -15.82 -24.47 -16.73
C TRP A 394 -15.69 -24.29 -18.23
N LYS A 395 -16.47 -25.05 -19.00
CA LYS A 395 -16.50 -24.96 -20.46
C LYS A 395 -17.89 -24.56 -20.94
N SER A 396 -17.95 -23.95 -22.11
CA SER A 396 -19.18 -23.68 -22.85
C SER A 396 -19.16 -24.49 -24.14
N SER A 397 -20.19 -25.33 -24.33
CA SER A 397 -20.37 -26.07 -25.58
C SER A 397 -20.82 -25.18 -26.75
N SER A 398 -21.51 -24.05 -26.46
CA SER A 398 -22.03 -23.12 -27.48
C SER A 398 -20.96 -22.17 -28.01
N SER A 399 -20.18 -21.56 -27.11
CA SER A 399 -19.21 -20.51 -27.46
C SER A 399 -17.76 -21.01 -27.59
N GLY A 400 -17.49 -22.25 -27.15
CA GLY A 400 -16.13 -22.80 -27.06
C GLY A 400 -15.24 -22.10 -26.02
N ILE A 401 -15.80 -21.22 -25.19
CA ILE A 401 -15.05 -20.49 -24.16
C ILE A 401 -14.81 -21.41 -22.95
N VAL A 402 -13.59 -21.34 -22.42
CA VAL A 402 -13.15 -22.04 -21.22
C VAL A 402 -12.74 -21.01 -20.15
N ILE A 403 -13.30 -21.16 -18.95
CA ILE A 403 -12.98 -20.35 -17.78
C ILE A 403 -12.15 -21.21 -16.81
N ASN A 404 -10.94 -20.77 -16.47
CA ASN A 404 -10.08 -21.40 -15.46
C ASN A 404 -9.89 -20.46 -14.26
N ASP A 405 -10.24 -20.93 -13.05
CA ASP A 405 -9.96 -20.23 -11.80
C ASP A 405 -8.55 -20.54 -11.29
N LEU A 406 -7.59 -19.68 -11.63
CA LEU A 406 -6.18 -19.80 -11.24
C LEU A 406 -5.90 -19.14 -9.87
N THR A 407 -6.86 -19.18 -8.94
CA THR A 407 -6.64 -18.66 -7.58
C THR A 407 -5.50 -19.39 -6.89
N MET A 408 -4.52 -18.63 -6.38
CA MET A 408 -3.32 -19.13 -5.68
C MET A 408 -2.39 -20.03 -6.53
N GLU A 409 -2.57 -20.04 -7.85
CA GLU A 409 -1.67 -20.74 -8.80
C GLU A 409 -0.42 -19.92 -9.15
N MET A 410 -0.52 -18.61 -8.99
CA MET A 410 0.54 -17.66 -9.26
C MET A 410 0.77 -16.73 -8.07
N VAL A 411 2.02 -16.32 -7.89
CA VAL A 411 2.44 -15.35 -6.87
C VAL A 411 2.66 -14.01 -7.55
N ARG A 412 2.14 -12.93 -6.94
CA ARG A 412 2.25 -11.56 -7.46
C ARG A 412 2.88 -10.65 -6.40
N TYR A 413 4.04 -10.10 -6.72
CA TYR A 413 4.75 -9.14 -5.87
C TYR A 413 4.78 -7.77 -6.50
N ARG A 414 4.42 -6.75 -5.72
CA ARG A 414 4.41 -5.36 -6.19
C ARG A 414 5.59 -4.60 -5.61
N LEU A 415 6.50 -4.17 -6.47
CA LEU A 415 7.64 -3.31 -6.17
C LEU A 415 7.26 -1.88 -6.53
N VAL A 416 7.32 -0.96 -5.58
CA VAL A 416 6.89 0.44 -5.74
C VAL A 416 8.05 1.37 -5.42
N GLY A 417 8.37 2.25 -6.35
CA GLY A 417 9.36 3.31 -6.22
C GLY A 417 10.29 3.42 -7.42
N PRO A 418 11.02 4.54 -7.54
CA PRO A 418 11.82 4.84 -8.73
C PRO A 418 12.93 3.80 -8.97
N GLN A 419 13.54 3.25 -7.91
CA GLN A 419 14.66 2.29 -8.01
C GLN A 419 14.18 0.82 -8.03
N SER A 420 12.92 0.59 -8.39
CA SER A 420 12.37 -0.77 -8.48
C SER A 420 13.04 -1.59 -9.59
N HIS A 421 13.37 -0.99 -10.73
CA HIS A 421 14.12 -1.66 -11.80
C HIS A 421 15.55 -2.03 -11.32
N SER A 422 16.25 -1.12 -10.62
CA SER A 422 17.63 -1.40 -10.16
C SER A 422 17.66 -2.58 -9.17
N VAL A 423 16.66 -2.65 -8.30
CA VAL A 423 16.47 -3.80 -7.40
C VAL A 423 16.23 -5.09 -8.19
N LEU A 424 15.38 -5.06 -9.22
CA LEU A 424 15.10 -6.24 -10.05
C LEU A 424 16.34 -6.69 -10.82
N THR A 425 17.05 -5.78 -11.51
CA THR A 425 18.23 -6.09 -12.31
C THR A 425 19.44 -6.51 -11.48
N GLU A 426 19.55 -6.08 -10.21
CA GLU A 426 20.57 -6.59 -9.29
C GLU A 426 20.20 -7.94 -8.65
N THR A 427 18.92 -8.30 -8.62
CA THR A 427 18.45 -9.54 -7.99
C THR A 427 18.34 -10.68 -8.99
N LEU A 428 17.83 -10.37 -10.18
CA LEU A 428 17.50 -11.32 -11.22
C LEU A 428 18.56 -11.28 -12.30
N GLU A 429 18.93 -12.45 -12.78
CA GLU A 429 19.77 -12.62 -13.96
C GLU A 429 18.99 -13.45 -14.97
N ALA A 430 19.09 -13.08 -16.24
CA ALA A 430 18.50 -13.86 -17.32
C ALA A 430 19.07 -15.29 -17.29
N ALA A 431 18.22 -16.27 -17.59
CA ALA A 431 18.62 -17.67 -17.62
C ALA A 431 19.80 -17.89 -18.56
N THR A 432 20.84 -18.59 -18.10
CA THR A 432 21.95 -19.00 -18.97
C THR A 432 21.52 -20.14 -19.88
N ASP A 433 22.14 -20.20 -21.05
CA ASP A 433 21.89 -21.24 -22.03
C ASP A 433 22.33 -22.62 -21.49
N CYS A 434 21.79 -23.69 -22.07
CA CYS A 434 22.23 -25.05 -21.78
C CYS A 434 23.53 -25.34 -22.53
N ASP A 435 24.54 -25.89 -21.84
CA ASP A 435 25.76 -26.41 -22.47
C ASP A 435 25.43 -27.47 -23.54
N GLU A 436 26.25 -27.60 -24.58
CA GLU A 436 26.02 -28.51 -25.73
C GLU A 436 25.75 -29.97 -25.31
N ALA A 437 26.41 -30.44 -24.24
CA ALA A 437 26.18 -31.75 -23.65
C ALA A 437 24.77 -31.91 -23.04
N GLY A 438 24.18 -30.84 -22.51
CA GLY A 438 22.85 -30.82 -21.90
C GLY A 438 21.71 -30.72 -22.92
N GLN A 439 21.97 -30.26 -24.14
CA GLN A 439 20.98 -30.19 -25.23
C GLN A 439 20.72 -31.58 -25.85
N SER A 440 21.74 -32.43 -25.84
CA SER A 440 21.74 -33.76 -26.46
C SER A 440 21.00 -34.83 -25.64
N GLN A 441 20.94 -34.70 -24.31
CA GLN A 441 20.33 -35.69 -23.42
C GLN A 441 18.81 -35.43 -23.25
N ALA A 442 17.98 -36.47 -23.32
CA ALA A 442 16.54 -36.35 -23.04
C ALA A 442 16.33 -36.00 -21.55
N SER A 443 15.74 -34.83 -21.28
CA SER A 443 15.46 -34.35 -19.93
C SER A 443 13.95 -34.22 -19.69
N SER A 444 13.52 -34.55 -18.48
CA SER A 444 12.16 -34.28 -17.97
C SER A 444 11.93 -32.80 -17.63
N LEU A 445 12.98 -31.96 -17.70
CA LEU A 445 12.91 -30.53 -17.44
C LEU A 445 12.48 -29.76 -18.68
N TRP A 446 11.68 -28.71 -18.48
CA TRP A 446 11.16 -27.88 -19.57
C TRP A 446 12.23 -27.05 -20.29
N TRP A 447 13.26 -26.57 -19.57
CA TRP A 447 14.24 -25.63 -20.13
C TRP A 447 15.15 -26.24 -21.20
N PRO A 448 15.73 -27.44 -21.05
CA PRO A 448 16.49 -28.08 -22.13
C PRO A 448 15.67 -28.27 -23.41
N GLN A 449 14.39 -28.61 -23.30
CA GLN A 449 13.49 -28.73 -24.46
C GLN A 449 13.24 -27.37 -25.11
N HIS A 450 13.10 -26.32 -24.30
CA HIS A 450 12.96 -24.94 -24.76
C HIS A 450 14.22 -24.44 -25.48
N CYS A 451 15.42 -24.82 -25.03
CA CYS A 451 16.69 -24.44 -25.65
C CYS A 451 16.92 -25.08 -27.03
N ARG A 452 16.27 -26.21 -27.34
CA ARG A 452 16.36 -26.85 -28.66
C ARG A 452 15.68 -26.05 -29.78
N ASP A 453 14.81 -25.11 -29.43
CA ASP A 453 14.09 -24.28 -30.37
C ASP A 453 14.82 -22.94 -30.55
N GLU A 454 15.47 -22.77 -31.71
CA GLU A 454 16.25 -21.57 -32.03
C GLU A 454 15.43 -20.28 -31.95
N ARG A 455 14.15 -20.31 -32.35
CA ARG A 455 13.28 -19.13 -32.32
C ARG A 455 13.05 -18.65 -30.89
N LYS A 456 12.84 -19.59 -29.97
CA LYS A 456 12.65 -19.31 -28.54
C LYS A 456 13.93 -18.80 -27.87
N MET A 457 15.09 -19.29 -28.31
CA MET A 457 16.39 -18.78 -27.84
C MET A 457 16.69 -17.37 -28.33
N ASN A 458 16.43 -17.07 -29.61
CA ASN A 458 16.56 -15.71 -30.14
C ASN A 458 15.64 -14.74 -29.37
N LEU A 459 14.40 -15.14 -29.11
CA LEU A 459 13.47 -14.36 -28.29
C LEU A 459 14.01 -14.13 -26.86
N HIS A 460 14.54 -15.17 -26.21
CA HIS A 460 15.13 -15.04 -24.87
C HIS A 460 16.31 -14.07 -24.84
N GLN A 461 17.17 -14.07 -25.86
CA GLN A 461 18.27 -13.12 -26.00
C GLN A 461 17.76 -11.67 -26.14
N GLN A 462 16.74 -11.44 -26.96
CA GLN A 462 16.10 -10.12 -27.09
C GLN A 462 15.46 -9.67 -25.77
N GLN A 463 14.80 -10.57 -25.04
CA GLN A 463 14.23 -10.28 -23.71
C GLN A 463 15.31 -9.90 -22.70
N ALA A 464 16.43 -10.62 -22.71
CA ALA A 464 17.58 -10.34 -21.84
C ALA A 464 18.22 -8.98 -22.17
N GLU A 465 18.33 -8.62 -23.44
CA GLU A 465 18.84 -7.32 -23.88
C GLU A 465 17.95 -6.16 -23.41
N VAL A 466 16.63 -6.28 -23.58
CA VAL A 466 15.66 -5.30 -23.08
C VAL A 466 15.75 -5.20 -21.55
N PHE A 467 15.86 -6.32 -20.85
CA PHE A 467 16.03 -6.34 -19.39
C PHE A 467 17.33 -5.66 -18.93
N ASN A 468 18.43 -5.86 -19.65
CA ASN A 468 19.70 -5.19 -19.38
C ASN A 468 19.63 -3.69 -19.66
N THR A 469 18.88 -3.27 -20.67
CA THR A 469 18.64 -1.85 -20.98
C THR A 469 17.92 -1.14 -19.82
N LEU A 470 16.99 -1.83 -19.12
CA LEU A 470 16.31 -1.30 -17.93
C LEU A 470 17.26 -0.95 -16.78
N LYS A 471 18.45 -1.56 -16.72
CA LYS A 471 19.47 -1.25 -15.70
C LYS A 471 20.00 0.20 -15.82
N GLY A 472 19.99 0.74 -17.05
CA GLY A 472 20.48 2.09 -17.36
C GLY A 472 19.45 3.21 -17.16
N ILE A 473 18.16 2.87 -16.95
CA ILE A 473 17.10 3.85 -16.68
C ILE A 473 17.20 4.30 -15.22
N TYR A 474 16.98 5.59 -14.93
CA TYR A 474 17.11 6.11 -13.55
C TYR A 474 15.83 5.92 -12.72
N SER A 475 14.66 6.09 -13.33
CA SER A 475 13.36 6.04 -12.65
C SER A 475 12.40 5.09 -13.36
N SER A 476 11.68 4.27 -12.60
CA SER A 476 10.56 3.48 -13.13
C SER A 476 9.45 4.34 -13.73
N GLY A 477 9.35 5.62 -13.38
CA GLY A 477 8.35 6.55 -13.94
C GLY A 477 8.55 6.94 -15.40
N GLU A 478 9.72 6.64 -15.98
CA GLU A 478 10.09 6.96 -17.37
C GLU A 478 9.59 5.93 -18.38
N VAL A 479 9.30 4.72 -17.92
CA VAL A 479 8.79 3.63 -18.77
C VAL A 479 7.29 3.81 -19.00
N PRO A 480 6.77 3.57 -20.21
CA PRO A 480 5.35 3.66 -20.48
C PRO A 480 4.52 2.77 -19.52
N PRO A 481 3.39 3.29 -19.02
CA PRO A 481 2.58 2.60 -18.03
C PRO A 481 1.98 1.31 -18.57
N GLY A 482 1.95 0.27 -17.73
CA GLY A 482 1.34 -1.00 -18.07
C GLY A 482 2.21 -1.92 -18.93
N THR A 483 3.41 -1.50 -19.33
CA THR A 483 4.32 -2.29 -20.17
C THR A 483 4.62 -3.67 -19.59
N VAL A 484 4.63 -4.70 -20.44
CA VAL A 484 4.84 -6.10 -20.07
C VAL A 484 6.10 -6.66 -20.71
N LEU A 485 6.94 -7.29 -19.90
CA LEU A 485 8.15 -7.98 -20.31
C LEU A 485 8.12 -9.42 -19.80
N GLY A 486 8.16 -10.39 -20.71
CA GLY A 486 8.45 -11.78 -20.39
C GLY A 486 9.95 -11.98 -20.24
N LEU A 487 10.34 -12.80 -19.27
CA LEU A 487 11.75 -13.13 -19.06
C LEU A 487 11.85 -14.50 -18.40
N THR A 488 12.83 -15.32 -18.79
CA THR A 488 13.22 -16.49 -18.01
C THR A 488 14.46 -16.15 -17.20
N VAL A 489 14.41 -16.44 -15.90
CA VAL A 489 15.47 -16.07 -14.96
C VAL A 489 16.01 -17.27 -14.22
N ASP A 490 17.23 -17.12 -13.75
CA ASP A 490 17.82 -18.06 -12.80
C ASP A 490 17.26 -17.89 -11.40
N ASP A 491 17.37 -18.97 -10.63
CA ASP A 491 17.04 -18.96 -9.22
C ASP A 491 17.78 -17.82 -8.49
N PRO A 492 17.07 -16.76 -8.05
CA PRO A 492 17.69 -15.58 -7.45
C PRO A 492 18.30 -15.87 -6.09
N ARG A 493 18.08 -17.07 -5.52
CA ARG A 493 18.84 -17.50 -4.35
C ARG A 493 20.32 -17.57 -4.69
N LEU A 494 20.71 -17.91 -5.93
CA LEU A 494 22.11 -18.05 -6.36
C LEU A 494 22.86 -16.71 -6.35
N THR A 495 22.17 -15.61 -6.66
CA THR A 495 22.70 -14.24 -6.69
C THR A 495 22.59 -13.52 -5.34
N LEU A 496 22.20 -14.25 -4.27
CA LEU A 496 21.96 -13.68 -2.94
C LEU A 496 23.24 -13.12 -2.32
N PRO A 497 23.32 -11.80 -2.04
CA PRO A 497 24.53 -11.22 -1.45
C PRO A 497 24.72 -11.67 0.01
N ALA A 498 25.97 -11.85 0.43
CA ALA A 498 26.30 -12.26 1.80
C ALA A 498 25.86 -11.25 2.87
N LYS A 499 25.77 -9.97 2.49
CA LYS A 499 25.29 -8.88 3.35
C LYS A 499 24.08 -8.23 2.70
N LYS A 500 23.24 -7.60 3.52
CA LYS A 500 22.19 -6.73 3.01
C LYS A 500 22.83 -5.49 2.40
N VAL A 501 22.66 -5.33 1.09
CA VAL A 501 23.15 -4.19 0.31
C VAL A 501 21.93 -3.43 -0.17
N LYS A 502 22.01 -2.11 -0.22
CA LYS A 502 20.94 -1.30 -0.83
C LYS A 502 21.25 -1.20 -2.31
N ALA A 503 20.33 -1.65 -3.17
CA ALA A 503 20.50 -1.50 -4.61
C ALA A 503 20.58 -0.02 -4.99
N MET A 504 21.47 0.30 -5.93
CA MET A 504 21.70 1.67 -6.40
C MET A 504 21.86 1.64 -7.92
N PRO A 505 21.37 2.67 -8.63
CA PRO A 505 21.55 2.75 -10.08
C PRO A 505 23.04 2.82 -10.40
N SER A 506 23.47 2.09 -11.43
CA SER A 506 24.84 2.15 -11.94
C SER A 506 25.02 3.44 -12.72
N VAL A 507 25.74 4.41 -12.14
CA VAL A 507 26.15 5.65 -12.82
C VAL A 507 27.42 5.34 -13.62
N ASN A 508 27.30 4.55 -14.69
CA ASN A 508 28.37 4.40 -15.66
C ASN A 508 28.10 5.37 -16.82
N GLN A 509 29.15 6.03 -17.33
CA GLN A 509 29.07 6.86 -18.55
C GLN A 509 28.57 5.95 -19.69
N SER A 510 27.37 6.24 -20.21
CA SER A 510 26.77 5.46 -21.30
C SER A 510 27.57 5.65 -22.59
N GLN A 511 27.73 4.57 -23.37
CA GLN A 511 28.06 4.69 -24.79
C GLN A 511 26.82 5.20 -25.54
N GLU A 512 26.99 6.00 -26.60
CA GLU A 512 25.88 6.61 -27.36
C GLU A 512 24.85 5.58 -27.87
N ALA A 513 25.30 4.38 -28.27
CA ALA A 513 24.43 3.30 -28.74
C ALA A 513 23.45 2.78 -27.66
N ASP A 514 23.84 2.82 -26.38
CA ASP A 514 22.95 2.45 -25.27
C ASP A 514 21.90 3.53 -25.00
N GLU A 515 22.18 4.78 -25.35
CA GLU A 515 21.25 5.89 -25.13
C GLU A 515 20.06 5.84 -26.10
N GLU A 516 20.31 5.51 -27.37
CA GLU A 516 19.24 5.37 -28.36
C GLU A 516 18.30 4.20 -28.01
N LYS A 517 18.86 3.04 -27.60
CA LYS A 517 18.05 1.90 -27.12
C LYS A 517 17.19 2.27 -25.91
N ARG A 518 17.75 3.02 -24.95
CA ARG A 518 16.99 3.53 -23.79
C ARG A 518 15.88 4.48 -24.23
N ARG A 519 16.17 5.42 -25.13
CA ARG A 519 15.19 6.38 -25.67
C ARG A 519 14.06 5.66 -26.39
N GLN A 520 14.38 4.67 -27.21
CA GLN A 520 13.39 3.85 -27.91
C GLN A 520 12.48 3.11 -26.92
N LEU A 521 13.05 2.52 -25.87
CA LEU A 521 12.30 1.84 -24.80
C LEU A 521 11.39 2.79 -24.01
N MET A 522 11.85 4.02 -23.73
CA MET A 522 11.06 5.05 -23.04
C MET A 522 9.88 5.56 -23.89
N LEU A 523 10.07 5.69 -25.21
CA LEU A 523 9.05 6.22 -26.12
C LEU A 523 8.05 5.16 -26.59
N ARG A 524 8.54 4.02 -27.10
CA ARG A 524 7.70 2.97 -27.69
C ARG A 524 7.29 1.89 -26.68
N GLY A 525 8.07 1.69 -25.64
CA GLY A 525 7.88 0.59 -24.69
C GLY A 525 8.52 -0.72 -25.18
N VAL A 526 8.24 -1.81 -24.46
CA VAL A 526 8.78 -3.14 -24.77
C VAL A 526 8.18 -3.68 -26.08
N PRO A 527 8.98 -4.27 -26.98
CA PRO A 527 8.49 -4.91 -28.20
C PRO A 527 7.48 -6.04 -27.94
N GLN A 528 6.55 -6.27 -28.87
CA GLN A 528 5.48 -7.26 -28.72
C GLN A 528 5.99 -8.69 -28.50
N LEU A 529 7.01 -9.11 -29.25
CA LEU A 529 7.61 -10.44 -29.13
C LEU A 529 8.14 -10.65 -27.70
N CYS A 530 8.83 -9.65 -27.14
CA CYS A 530 9.40 -9.70 -25.79
C CYS A 530 8.36 -9.76 -24.67
N SER A 531 7.07 -9.49 -24.93
CA SER A 531 6.00 -9.64 -23.93
C SER A 531 5.53 -11.10 -23.75
N GLN A 532 5.94 -12.02 -24.63
CA GLN A 532 5.61 -13.44 -24.53
C GLN A 532 6.36 -14.10 -23.36
N SER A 533 5.71 -15.00 -22.63
CA SER A 533 6.33 -15.74 -21.51
C SER A 533 5.86 -17.20 -21.51
N CYS A 534 6.69 -18.13 -21.04
CA CYS A 534 6.30 -19.52 -20.86
C CYS A 534 5.42 -19.72 -19.61
N LEU A 535 5.23 -18.66 -18.81
CA LEU A 535 4.37 -18.68 -17.62
C LEU A 535 2.88 -18.92 -17.93
N TRP A 536 2.45 -18.67 -19.17
CA TRP A 536 1.08 -18.91 -19.62
C TRP A 536 0.75 -20.41 -19.73
N GLU A 537 1.75 -21.27 -19.84
CA GLU A 537 1.55 -22.71 -20.03
C GLU A 537 1.45 -23.43 -18.69
N GLN A 538 0.38 -24.21 -18.50
CA GLN A 538 0.16 -24.97 -17.26
C GLN A 538 1.25 -26.02 -17.03
N SER A 539 1.64 -26.76 -18.09
CA SER A 539 2.69 -27.78 -18.03
C SER A 539 4.02 -27.23 -17.50
N VAL A 540 4.42 -26.04 -17.96
CA VAL A 540 5.63 -25.36 -17.51
C VAL A 540 5.52 -24.94 -16.05
N ARG A 541 4.37 -24.39 -15.62
CA ARG A 541 4.13 -24.01 -14.22
C ARG A 541 4.26 -25.22 -13.29
N ASP A 542 3.61 -26.33 -13.63
CA ASP A 542 3.63 -27.54 -12.81
C ASP A 542 5.04 -28.17 -12.78
N ASN A 543 5.72 -28.26 -13.92
CA ASN A 543 7.11 -28.75 -14.00
C ASN A 543 8.08 -27.94 -13.11
N VAL A 544 7.97 -26.62 -13.12
CA VAL A 544 8.81 -25.71 -12.32
C VAL A 544 8.49 -25.80 -10.83
N THR A 545 7.23 -26.03 -10.45
CA THR A 545 6.83 -26.20 -9.05
C THR A 545 7.30 -27.54 -8.49
N GLU A 546 7.17 -28.62 -9.25
CA GLU A 546 7.49 -29.99 -8.80
C GLU A 546 8.99 -30.25 -8.68
N ASN A 547 9.79 -29.73 -9.62
CA ASN A 547 11.24 -29.96 -9.68
C ASN A 547 12.06 -29.00 -8.80
N LYS A 548 11.41 -28.19 -7.94
CA LYS A 548 12.09 -27.16 -7.15
C LYS A 548 13.05 -27.75 -6.11
N ILE A 549 14.32 -27.35 -6.18
CA ILE A 549 15.35 -27.70 -5.18
C ILE A 549 15.05 -27.06 -3.81
N SER A 550 15.15 -27.89 -2.76
CA SER A 550 14.91 -27.48 -1.37
C SER A 550 15.94 -26.43 -0.90
N GLU A 551 15.53 -25.54 0.01
CA GLU A 551 16.43 -24.51 0.56
C GLU A 551 17.57 -25.13 1.39
N GLN A 552 17.33 -26.26 2.04
CA GLN A 552 18.35 -26.97 2.81
C GLN A 552 19.43 -27.53 1.89
N GLU A 553 19.01 -28.16 0.79
CA GLU A 553 19.91 -28.72 -0.21
C GLU A 553 20.80 -27.65 -0.84
N LEU A 554 20.19 -26.55 -1.30
CA LEU A 554 20.93 -25.45 -1.89
C LEU A 554 21.96 -24.83 -0.93
N ASN A 555 21.64 -24.77 0.36
CA ASN A 555 22.58 -24.29 1.37
C ASN A 555 23.70 -25.30 1.67
N ARG A 556 23.42 -26.61 1.56
CA ARG A 556 24.42 -27.68 1.67
C ARG A 556 25.45 -27.55 0.55
N MET A 557 24.98 -27.46 -0.70
CA MET A 557 25.85 -27.26 -1.87
C MET A 557 26.74 -26.01 -1.71
N ARG A 558 26.20 -24.90 -1.22
CA ARG A 558 26.98 -23.68 -0.94
C ARG A 558 28.01 -23.84 0.16
N SER A 559 27.74 -24.69 1.16
CA SER A 559 28.69 -24.93 2.24
C SER A 559 29.82 -25.88 1.85
N GLU A 560 29.59 -26.72 0.83
CA GLU A 560 30.59 -27.61 0.25
C GLU A 560 31.57 -26.86 -0.67
N LEU A 561 31.14 -25.74 -1.27
CA LEU A 561 32.04 -24.85 -1.99
C LEU A 561 33.12 -24.25 -1.07
N LEU A 562 34.38 -24.48 -1.45
CA LEU A 562 35.55 -24.00 -0.71
C LEU A 562 35.66 -22.46 -0.68
N VAL A 563 35.18 -21.78 -1.73
CA VAL A 563 35.24 -20.31 -1.85
C VAL A 563 33.91 -19.68 -1.43
N PRO A 564 33.83 -19.06 -0.23
CA PRO A 564 32.58 -18.49 0.24
C PRO A 564 32.12 -17.32 -0.63
N GLY A 565 30.89 -17.39 -1.12
CA GLY A 565 30.27 -16.32 -1.91
C GLY A 565 30.50 -16.41 -3.42
N SER A 566 31.20 -17.43 -3.89
CA SER A 566 31.19 -17.81 -5.31
C SER A 566 29.82 -18.38 -5.71
N ARG A 567 29.45 -18.23 -6.99
CA ARG A 567 28.25 -18.85 -7.57
C ARG A 567 28.47 -20.36 -7.71
N LEU A 568 27.42 -21.14 -7.53
CA LEU A 568 27.44 -22.58 -7.84
C LEU A 568 27.69 -22.78 -9.33
N SER A 569 28.71 -23.57 -9.68
CA SER A 569 29.04 -23.98 -11.04
C SER A 569 29.18 -25.51 -11.08
N PRO A 570 28.49 -26.21 -12.01
CA PRO A 570 27.48 -25.69 -12.95
C PRO A 570 26.21 -25.20 -12.23
N THR A 571 25.47 -24.30 -12.88
CA THR A 571 24.18 -23.82 -12.34
C THR A 571 23.16 -24.95 -12.42
N PRO A 572 22.41 -25.27 -11.35
CA PRO A 572 21.41 -26.34 -11.39
C PRO A 572 20.35 -26.10 -12.48
N LEU A 573 20.14 -27.09 -13.36
CA LEU A 573 19.18 -27.01 -14.47
C LEU A 573 17.73 -26.84 -14.00
N GLN A 574 17.40 -27.29 -12.77
CA GLN A 574 16.08 -27.14 -12.16
C GLN A 574 15.78 -25.69 -11.71
N GLY A 575 16.75 -24.78 -11.84
CA GLY A 575 16.68 -23.40 -11.37
C GLY A 575 16.26 -22.37 -12.42
N ARG A 576 15.62 -22.78 -13.52
CA ARG A 576 15.19 -21.89 -14.61
C ARG A 576 13.69 -21.61 -14.49
N ILE A 577 13.34 -20.36 -14.23
CA ILE A 577 11.97 -19.97 -13.88
C ILE A 577 11.46 -18.92 -14.86
N PRO A 578 10.33 -19.16 -15.56
CA PRO A 578 9.69 -18.13 -16.36
C PRO A 578 8.97 -17.15 -15.44
N ILE A 579 9.16 -15.86 -15.69
CA ILE A 579 8.53 -14.78 -14.94
C ILE A 579 7.87 -13.81 -15.91
N LEU A 580 7.00 -12.96 -15.36
CA LEU A 580 6.40 -11.86 -16.09
C LEU A 580 6.53 -10.58 -15.27
N LEU A 581 7.12 -9.55 -15.87
CA LEU A 581 7.27 -8.23 -15.30
C LEU A 581 6.23 -7.30 -15.91
N VAL A 582 5.36 -6.74 -15.07
CA VAL A 582 4.29 -5.84 -15.49
C VAL A 582 4.48 -4.49 -14.82
N HIS A 583 4.77 -3.46 -15.60
CA HIS A 583 4.94 -2.11 -15.08
C HIS A 583 3.62 -1.56 -14.54
N GLN A 584 3.67 -0.94 -13.36
CA GLN A 584 2.53 -0.28 -12.74
C GLN A 584 2.70 1.23 -12.82
N PRO A 585 1.68 1.96 -13.30
CA PRO A 585 1.72 3.41 -13.32
C PRO A 585 1.80 3.98 -11.91
N GLY A 586 2.54 5.08 -11.79
CA GLY A 586 2.47 5.97 -10.63
C GLY A 586 1.24 6.87 -10.72
N LYS A 587 1.27 7.98 -9.99
CA LYS A 587 0.28 9.05 -10.12
C LYS A 587 0.32 9.61 -11.54
N GLN A 588 -0.72 9.32 -12.33
CA GLN A 588 -0.88 9.80 -13.72
C GLN A 588 -1.72 11.06 -13.81
N VAL A 589 -2.58 11.27 -12.80
CA VAL A 589 -3.57 12.32 -12.79
C VAL A 589 -3.20 13.35 -11.73
N GLY A 590 -3.45 14.62 -12.01
CA GLY A 590 -3.07 15.74 -11.15
C GLY A 590 -1.66 16.27 -11.43
N ASN A 591 -1.40 17.51 -10.99
CA ASN A 591 -0.14 18.20 -11.26
C ASN A 591 0.95 17.89 -10.20
N ASP A 592 0.57 17.36 -9.03
CA ASP A 592 1.52 17.10 -7.95
C ASP A 592 2.24 15.76 -8.16
N MET A 593 3.57 15.78 -8.17
CA MET A 593 4.43 14.59 -8.08
C MET A 593 4.10 13.51 -9.14
N SER A 594 4.14 13.90 -10.42
CA SER A 594 3.95 12.99 -11.56
C SER A 594 4.83 11.73 -11.42
N SER A 595 4.25 10.57 -11.74
CA SER A 595 4.91 9.25 -11.64
C SER A 595 5.27 8.79 -10.21
N TRP A 596 4.82 9.49 -9.17
CA TRP A 596 5.00 9.01 -7.79
C TRP A 596 4.28 7.68 -7.57
N GLY A 597 4.98 6.71 -6.99
CA GLY A 597 4.41 5.38 -6.76
C GLY A 597 4.38 4.46 -7.99
N ALA A 598 5.10 4.81 -9.06
CA ALA A 598 5.40 3.93 -10.19
C ALA A 598 6.25 2.74 -9.75
N GLY A 599 6.14 1.62 -10.46
CA GLY A 599 6.76 0.38 -10.02
C GLY A 599 6.59 -0.79 -10.97
N TRP A 600 6.88 -1.99 -10.48
CA TRP A 600 6.80 -3.24 -11.21
C TRP A 600 6.06 -4.29 -10.40
N ASP A 601 5.15 -5.00 -11.05
CA ASP A 601 4.59 -6.23 -10.55
C ASP A 601 5.38 -7.41 -11.12
N LEU A 602 5.86 -8.28 -10.24
CA LEU A 602 6.57 -9.50 -10.56
C LEU A 602 5.61 -10.68 -10.37
N LEU A 603 5.31 -11.39 -11.45
CA LEU A 603 4.50 -12.60 -11.46
C LEU A 603 5.40 -13.84 -11.52
N LEU A 604 5.10 -14.80 -10.65
CA LEU A 604 5.89 -16.02 -10.46
C LEU A 604 4.97 -17.25 -10.39
N PRO A 605 5.45 -18.44 -10.76
CA PRO A 605 4.77 -19.70 -10.45
C PRO A 605 4.65 -19.93 -8.94
N LYS A 606 3.60 -20.66 -8.52
CA LYS A 606 3.49 -21.15 -7.14
C LYS A 606 4.71 -22.00 -6.75
N GLY A 607 5.02 -21.99 -5.46
CA GLY A 607 6.19 -22.64 -4.87
C GLY A 607 7.44 -21.74 -4.85
N TRP A 608 7.58 -20.77 -5.75
CA TRP A 608 8.79 -19.94 -5.88
C TRP A 608 8.74 -18.61 -5.11
N GLY A 609 7.62 -18.26 -4.46
CA GLY A 609 7.44 -16.95 -3.83
C GLY A 609 8.52 -16.63 -2.80
N MET A 610 8.72 -17.48 -1.79
CA MET A 610 9.75 -17.24 -0.76
C MET A 610 11.20 -17.26 -1.30
N ALA A 611 11.45 -17.98 -2.41
CA ALA A 611 12.77 -18.04 -3.03
C ALA A 611 13.17 -16.71 -3.66
N PHE A 612 12.21 -15.99 -4.26
CA PHE A 612 12.39 -14.63 -4.78
C PHE A 612 12.31 -13.56 -3.69
N TRP A 613 11.47 -13.78 -2.67
CA TRP A 613 11.25 -12.81 -1.59
C TRP A 613 12.52 -12.49 -0.79
N VAL A 614 13.32 -13.50 -0.43
CA VAL A 614 14.50 -13.31 0.41
C VAL A 614 15.60 -12.49 -0.31
N PRO A 615 16.00 -12.81 -1.55
CA PRO A 615 16.93 -11.99 -2.34
C PRO A 615 16.52 -10.51 -2.46
N LEU A 616 15.26 -10.23 -2.79
CA LEU A 616 14.74 -8.85 -2.84
C LEU A 616 14.90 -8.11 -1.49
N VAL A 617 14.64 -8.81 -0.39
CA VAL A 617 14.81 -8.27 0.97
C VAL A 617 16.30 -8.07 1.36
N TYR A 618 17.21 -8.76 0.70
CA TYR A 618 18.65 -8.58 0.86
C TYR A 618 19.21 -7.42 0.03
N ARG A 619 18.53 -7.02 -1.05
CA ARG A 619 18.78 -5.77 -1.81
C ARG A 619 18.24 -4.48 -1.14
N GLY A 620 17.92 -4.56 0.16
CA GLY A 620 17.60 -3.38 0.96
C GLY A 620 16.17 -2.86 0.81
N VAL A 621 15.30 -3.60 0.11
CA VAL A 621 13.89 -3.25 -0.07
C VAL A 621 13.16 -3.25 1.27
N ARG A 622 12.28 -2.28 1.47
CA ARG A 622 11.37 -2.27 2.63
C ARG A 622 10.09 -3.01 2.31
N ILE A 623 9.53 -3.69 3.28
CA ILE A 623 8.30 -4.47 3.10
C ILE A 623 7.12 -3.67 3.65
N ALA A 624 6.03 -3.65 2.90
CA ALA A 624 4.75 -3.08 3.28
C ALA A 624 3.68 -4.17 3.48
N GLY A 625 2.70 -3.86 4.34
CA GLY A 625 1.48 -4.66 4.51
C GLY A 625 0.26 -3.92 3.97
N LEU A 626 -0.94 -4.45 4.24
CA LEU A 626 -2.20 -3.91 3.73
C LEU A 626 -2.40 -2.43 4.06
N HIS A 627 -2.12 -2.00 5.30
CA HIS A 627 -2.27 -0.60 5.68
C HIS A 627 -1.42 0.35 4.84
N MET A 628 -0.21 -0.05 4.44
CA MET A 628 0.63 0.79 3.59
C MET A 628 0.17 0.78 2.13
N SER A 629 -0.47 -0.30 1.66
CA SER A 629 -1.11 -0.36 0.35
C SER A 629 -2.27 0.66 0.24
N LEU A 630 -3.09 0.76 1.29
CA LEU A 630 -4.12 1.78 1.40
C LEU A 630 -3.52 3.19 1.38
N LYS A 631 -2.49 3.44 2.22
CA LYS A 631 -1.80 4.74 2.27
C LYS A 631 -1.11 5.11 0.96
N ARG A 632 -0.63 4.13 0.18
CA ARG A 632 -0.13 4.36 -1.19
C ARG A 632 -1.25 4.92 -2.06
N SER A 633 -2.38 4.23 -2.13
CA SER A 633 -3.52 4.62 -2.98
C SER A 633 -4.03 6.01 -2.59
N GLN A 634 -4.12 6.28 -1.28
CA GLN A 634 -4.49 7.60 -0.75
C GLN A 634 -3.56 8.72 -1.23
N ASN A 635 -2.24 8.55 -1.08
CA ASN A 635 -1.26 9.57 -1.52
C ASN A 635 -1.17 9.67 -3.05
N GLN A 636 -1.53 8.61 -3.78
CA GLN A 636 -1.62 8.62 -5.24
C GLN A 636 -2.89 9.34 -5.73
N GLY A 637 -3.89 9.54 -4.85
CA GLY A 637 -5.19 10.10 -5.22
C GLY A 637 -6.10 9.10 -5.95
N ALA A 638 -5.81 7.80 -5.85
CA ALA A 638 -6.55 6.74 -6.54
C ALA A 638 -7.47 5.96 -5.57
N PRO A 639 -8.69 5.58 -5.99
CA PRO A 639 -9.60 4.81 -5.15
C PRO A 639 -9.04 3.40 -4.87
N HIS A 640 -9.14 2.95 -3.62
CA HIS A 640 -8.68 1.65 -3.16
C HIS A 640 -9.85 0.68 -3.03
N PHE A 641 -9.87 -0.39 -3.83
CA PHE A 641 -10.89 -1.44 -3.70
C PHE A 641 -10.59 -2.36 -2.51
N PRO A 642 -11.59 -2.77 -1.69
CA PRO A 642 -13.03 -2.46 -1.77
C PRO A 642 -13.47 -1.19 -1.00
N HIS A 643 -12.55 -0.50 -0.33
CA HIS A 643 -12.83 0.62 0.59
C HIS A 643 -13.58 1.78 -0.08
N ASP A 644 -13.14 2.19 -1.27
CA ASP A 644 -13.61 3.37 -1.98
C ASP A 644 -14.60 3.03 -3.12
N TYR A 645 -15.42 1.98 -2.95
CA TYR A 645 -16.41 1.56 -3.94
C TYR A 645 -17.78 1.32 -3.28
N PRO A 646 -18.47 2.39 -2.84
CA PRO A 646 -19.65 2.27 -1.98
C PRO A 646 -20.90 1.71 -2.68
N ASP A 647 -20.92 1.72 -4.01
CA ASP A 647 -22.05 1.27 -4.85
C ASP A 647 -21.94 -0.19 -5.30
N CYS A 648 -20.83 -0.87 -5.00
CA CYS A 648 -20.65 -2.27 -5.36
C CYS A 648 -20.98 -3.23 -4.21
N PRO A 649 -21.41 -4.48 -4.49
CA PRO A 649 -21.74 -5.46 -3.44
C PRO A 649 -20.58 -5.74 -2.47
N ALA A 650 -19.35 -5.76 -2.98
CA ALA A 650 -18.16 -5.93 -2.15
C ALA A 650 -17.89 -4.73 -1.21
N GLY A 651 -18.21 -3.53 -1.66
CA GLY A 651 -18.06 -2.30 -0.88
C GLY A 651 -19.12 -2.16 0.20
N ILE A 652 -20.36 -2.54 -0.09
CA ILE A 652 -21.46 -2.59 0.90
C ILE A 652 -21.09 -3.52 2.04
N ARG A 653 -20.70 -4.77 1.74
CA ARG A 653 -20.24 -5.74 2.74
C ARG A 653 -19.05 -5.22 3.55
N PHE A 654 -18.11 -4.54 2.89
CA PHE A 654 -16.97 -3.94 3.58
C PHE A 654 -17.39 -2.81 4.53
N GLN A 655 -18.35 -1.97 4.14
CA GLN A 655 -18.86 -0.89 4.99
C GLN A 655 -19.61 -1.43 6.20
N GLU A 656 -20.42 -2.47 6.04
CA GLU A 656 -21.09 -3.17 7.14
C GLU A 656 -20.08 -3.75 8.14
N GLU A 657 -19.03 -4.43 7.63
CA GLU A 657 -17.93 -4.95 8.47
C GLU A 657 -17.22 -3.81 9.23
N GLN A 658 -16.97 -2.68 8.55
CA GLN A 658 -16.30 -1.52 9.13
C GLN A 658 -17.18 -0.84 10.20
N GLU A 659 -18.47 -0.68 9.92
CA GLU A 659 -19.46 -0.14 10.86
C GLU A 659 -19.52 -0.99 12.13
N ALA A 660 -19.63 -2.31 11.99
CA ALA A 660 -19.61 -3.23 13.13
C ALA A 660 -18.31 -3.11 13.94
N GLU A 661 -17.14 -3.04 13.28
CA GLU A 661 -15.85 -2.89 13.98
C GLU A 661 -15.75 -1.55 14.73
N LEU A 662 -16.25 -0.46 14.15
CA LEU A 662 -16.24 0.86 14.76
C LEU A 662 -17.25 0.96 15.92
N LEU A 663 -18.43 0.38 15.75
CA LEU A 663 -19.46 0.30 16.79
C LEU A 663 -18.94 -0.51 17.98
N ASP A 664 -18.28 -1.65 17.75
CA ASP A 664 -17.66 -2.45 18.81
C ASP A 664 -16.55 -1.69 19.54
N LYS A 665 -15.70 -0.96 18.80
CA LYS A 665 -14.69 -0.08 19.40
C LYS A 665 -15.33 1.02 20.24
N PHE A 666 -16.47 1.55 19.82
CA PHE A 666 -17.21 2.57 20.52
C PHE A 666 -17.87 2.04 21.79
N LYS A 667 -18.57 0.89 21.71
CA LYS A 667 -19.18 0.17 22.85
C LYS A 667 -18.13 -0.25 23.88
N ARG A 668 -16.92 -0.63 23.46
CA ARG A 668 -15.79 -0.96 24.35
C ARG A 668 -15.30 0.23 25.18
N ARG A 669 -15.49 1.47 24.71
CA ARG A 669 -15.06 2.67 25.44
C ARG A 669 -16.16 3.10 26.43
N PRO A 670 -15.82 3.40 27.69
CA PRO A 670 -16.81 3.88 28.65
C PRO A 670 -17.36 5.25 28.22
N PRO A 671 -18.63 5.60 28.56
CA PRO A 671 -19.30 6.81 28.10
C PRO A 671 -18.53 8.12 28.26
N ALA A 672 -17.81 8.31 29.36
CA ALA A 672 -17.04 9.54 29.64
C ALA A 672 -15.69 9.63 28.90
N LYS A 673 -15.30 8.59 28.14
CA LYS A 673 -14.04 8.54 27.36
C LYS A 673 -14.28 8.43 25.86
N ARG A 674 -15.53 8.58 25.42
CA ARG A 674 -15.93 8.58 24.01
C ARG A 674 -16.72 9.85 23.68
N THR A 675 -16.65 10.26 22.42
CA THR A 675 -17.40 11.41 21.93
C THR A 675 -18.90 11.13 21.97
N ASN A 676 -19.69 12.14 22.32
CA ASN A 676 -21.14 12.11 22.12
C ASN A 676 -21.44 12.70 20.74
N TYR A 677 -21.74 11.85 19.76
CA TYR A 677 -21.96 12.28 18.38
C TYR A 677 -23.28 13.04 18.19
N VAL A 678 -24.29 12.77 19.02
CA VAL A 678 -25.55 13.54 19.06
C VAL A 678 -25.26 15.01 19.32
N LYS A 679 -24.51 15.31 20.39
CA LYS A 679 -24.12 16.69 20.73
C LYS A 679 -23.25 17.38 19.67
N HIS A 680 -22.43 16.60 18.97
CA HIS A 680 -21.57 17.10 17.90
C HIS A 680 -22.31 17.26 16.56
N GLY A 681 -23.60 16.88 16.50
CA GLY A 681 -24.41 16.92 15.29
C GLY A 681 -23.93 15.97 14.19
N CYS A 682 -23.23 14.90 14.55
CA CYS A 682 -22.79 13.88 13.60
C CYS A 682 -23.81 12.73 13.59
N LEU A 683 -24.58 12.63 12.51
CA LEU A 683 -25.66 11.65 12.37
C LEU A 683 -25.13 10.22 12.20
N ALA A 684 -24.18 10.02 11.29
CA ALA A 684 -23.62 8.72 10.96
C ALA A 684 -22.09 8.70 11.19
N PRO A 685 -21.61 8.46 12.42
CA PRO A 685 -20.18 8.43 12.72
C PRO A 685 -19.48 7.15 12.25
N PHE A 686 -20.23 6.06 12.01
CA PHE A 686 -19.69 4.73 11.71
C PHE A 686 -19.95 4.26 10.27
N ARG A 687 -20.79 4.97 9.52
CA ARG A 687 -21.13 4.69 8.13
C ARG A 687 -21.33 6.00 7.36
N CYS A 688 -21.41 5.92 6.03
CA CYS A 688 -21.71 7.07 5.18
C CYS A 688 -23.05 6.84 4.47
N PRO A 689 -24.15 7.54 4.86
CA PRO A 689 -25.50 7.30 4.33
C PRO A 689 -25.69 7.98 2.96
N TRP A 690 -25.02 7.46 1.93
CA TRP A 690 -25.06 8.00 0.56
C TRP A 690 -26.45 7.96 -0.07
N GLN A 691 -27.20 6.87 0.15
CA GLN A 691 -28.53 6.68 -0.42
C GLN A 691 -29.48 7.80 0.01
N GLN A 692 -29.64 7.98 1.33
CA GLN A 692 -30.50 9.01 1.90
C GLN A 692 -30.05 10.42 1.49
N LEU A 693 -28.73 10.69 1.46
CA LEU A 693 -28.20 11.99 1.02
C LEU A 693 -28.66 12.33 -0.40
N VAL A 694 -28.54 11.37 -1.31
CA VAL A 694 -28.83 11.56 -2.73
C VAL A 694 -30.32 11.74 -2.98
N GLU A 695 -31.17 10.97 -2.28
CA GLU A 695 -32.62 11.13 -2.31
C GLU A 695 -33.07 12.51 -1.81
N GLU A 696 -32.52 12.97 -0.68
CA GLU A 696 -32.81 14.30 -0.14
C GLU A 696 -32.39 15.42 -1.11
N TRP A 697 -31.21 15.32 -1.72
CA TRP A 697 -30.74 16.32 -2.69
C TRP A 697 -31.57 16.34 -3.97
N GLU A 698 -32.04 15.19 -4.45
CA GLU A 698 -32.94 15.14 -5.61
C GLU A 698 -34.29 15.78 -5.30
N LEU A 699 -34.84 15.55 -4.10
CA LEU A 699 -36.05 16.20 -3.63
C LEU A 699 -35.89 17.72 -3.53
N LEU A 700 -34.78 18.20 -2.96
CA LEU A 700 -34.47 19.64 -2.88
C LEU A 700 -34.32 20.29 -4.26
N THR A 701 -33.73 19.57 -5.21
CA THR A 701 -33.54 20.07 -6.59
C THR A 701 -34.88 20.19 -7.31
N ARG A 702 -35.76 19.18 -7.16
CA ARG A 702 -37.12 19.20 -7.74
C ARG A 702 -37.98 20.32 -7.15
N GLN A 703 -37.93 20.52 -5.83
CA GLN A 703 -38.67 21.60 -5.16
C GLN A 703 -38.23 23.00 -5.59
N ARG A 704 -36.96 23.18 -5.99
CA ARG A 704 -36.44 24.46 -6.50
C ARG A 704 -36.83 24.74 -7.96
N GLY A 705 -37.03 23.69 -8.77
CA GLY A 705 -37.43 23.80 -10.17
C GLY A 705 -38.92 24.11 -10.37
N GLY A 706 -39.76 23.86 -9.36
CA GLY A 706 -41.15 24.34 -9.31
C GLY A 706 -41.20 25.71 -8.65
N GLY A 707 -41.43 26.77 -9.43
CA GLY A 707 -41.43 28.14 -8.92
C GLY A 707 -42.45 28.37 -7.80
N GLN A 708 -41.97 28.49 -6.56
CA GLN A 708 -42.49 29.39 -5.52
C GLN A 708 -41.49 29.45 -4.35
N ALA A 709 -40.86 30.61 -4.18
CA ALA A 709 -40.11 30.92 -2.97
C ALA A 709 -41.09 31.04 -1.80
N ARG A 710 -41.09 30.08 -0.87
CA ARG A 710 -41.69 30.28 0.47
C ARG A 710 -40.61 30.71 1.45
N SER A 711 -40.87 31.86 2.08
CA SER A 711 -40.09 32.44 3.15
C SER A 711 -39.91 31.47 4.31
N THR A 712 -38.74 31.52 4.92
CA THR A 712 -38.40 30.88 6.18
C THR A 712 -39.34 31.31 7.31
N THR A 713 -40.40 30.53 7.54
CA THR A 713 -41.10 30.47 8.83
C THR A 713 -40.79 29.14 9.49
N LYS A 714 -40.29 29.22 10.73
CA LYS A 714 -40.01 28.09 11.62
C LYS A 714 -41.23 27.15 11.66
N LEU A 715 -41.11 25.96 11.09
CA LEU A 715 -42.07 24.88 11.32
C LEU A 715 -41.61 24.12 12.57
N LYS A 716 -42.49 24.11 13.57
CA LYS A 716 -42.40 23.25 14.75
C LYS A 716 -42.46 21.79 14.32
N GLU A 717 -41.75 20.95 15.06
CA GLU A 717 -41.93 19.48 15.06
C GLU A 717 -43.40 19.15 15.33
N GLU A 718 -44.08 18.58 14.35
CA GLU A 718 -45.25 17.73 14.57
C GLU A 718 -44.94 16.33 14.04
N GLU A 719 -45.27 15.36 14.88
CA GLU A 719 -45.07 13.93 14.68
C GLU A 719 -45.77 13.45 13.40
N MET A 720 -44.98 13.05 12.40
CA MET A 720 -45.49 12.30 11.26
C MET A 720 -45.70 10.84 11.69
N THR A 721 -46.94 10.49 12.00
CA THR A 721 -47.37 9.09 12.08
C THR A 721 -47.34 8.46 10.67
N PRO A 722 -46.79 7.25 10.49
CA PRO A 722 -46.84 6.56 9.21
C PRO A 722 -48.20 5.89 9.04
N GLN A 723 -48.96 6.27 8.00
CA GLN A 723 -50.09 5.45 7.52
C GLN A 723 -49.61 4.43 6.46
N PRO A 724 -50.30 3.29 6.32
CA PRO A 724 -49.80 2.13 5.57
C PRO A 724 -50.13 2.19 4.07
N ASP A 725 -49.18 1.68 3.29
CA ASP A 725 -49.25 1.03 1.96
C ASP A 725 -50.35 1.42 0.95
N HIS A 726 -49.89 2.09 -0.12
CA HIS A 726 -50.41 1.83 -1.46
C HIS A 726 -49.32 1.22 -2.35
N ALA A 727 -49.63 0.00 -2.81
CA ALA A 727 -48.84 -0.82 -3.70
C ALA A 727 -48.66 -0.14 -5.07
N GLY A 728 -47.54 0.54 -5.23
CA GLY A 728 -46.94 0.87 -6.52
C GLY A 728 -45.48 0.45 -6.43
N THR A 729 -45.09 -0.51 -7.27
CA THR A 729 -43.75 -1.09 -7.35
C THR A 729 -42.69 0.02 -7.48
N LYS A 730 -42.10 0.45 -6.36
CA LYS A 730 -40.99 1.40 -6.36
C LYS A 730 -39.81 0.72 -7.07
N PRO A 731 -39.25 1.29 -8.16
CA PRO A 731 -38.04 0.74 -8.76
C PRO A 731 -36.94 0.75 -7.68
N GLN A 732 -36.21 -0.36 -7.54
CA GLN A 732 -35.08 -0.47 -6.62
C GLN A 732 -33.97 0.52 -7.04
N SER A 733 -34.07 1.79 -6.67
CA SER A 733 -33.18 2.87 -7.16
C SER A 733 -32.02 3.10 -6.19
N GLY A 734 -30.95 2.30 -6.33
CA GLY A 734 -29.67 2.60 -5.68
C GLY A 734 -28.98 3.83 -6.30
N PHE A 735 -28.18 4.56 -5.52
CA PHE A 735 -27.36 5.65 -6.05
C PHE A 735 -26.24 5.14 -6.99
N THR A 736 -25.76 5.99 -7.89
CA THR A 736 -24.68 5.66 -8.85
C THR A 736 -23.42 6.51 -8.63
N VAL A 737 -22.23 5.92 -8.75
CA VAL A 737 -20.98 6.69 -8.77
C VAL A 737 -20.62 7.04 -10.22
N ILE A 738 -20.45 8.34 -10.51
CA ILE A 738 -20.02 8.79 -11.85
C ILE A 738 -18.58 8.32 -12.12
N ARG A 739 -18.42 7.49 -13.14
CA ARG A 739 -17.12 7.00 -13.64
C ARG A 739 -16.80 7.42 -15.06
N SER A 740 -17.73 8.09 -15.76
CA SER A 740 -17.52 8.57 -17.13
C SER A 740 -16.44 9.65 -17.15
N ARG A 741 -15.37 9.43 -17.92
CA ARG A 741 -14.24 10.37 -17.98
C ARG A 741 -14.64 11.71 -18.60
N LYS A 742 -15.62 11.71 -19.51
CA LYS A 742 -16.16 12.94 -20.13
C LYS A 742 -16.86 13.79 -19.08
N SER A 743 -17.80 13.19 -18.34
CA SER A 743 -18.55 13.86 -17.26
C SER A 743 -17.64 14.36 -16.15
N LEU A 744 -16.68 13.54 -15.71
CA LEU A 744 -15.75 13.94 -14.66
C LEU A 744 -14.79 15.07 -15.11
N ARG A 745 -14.37 15.11 -16.37
CA ARG A 745 -13.55 16.22 -16.91
C ARG A 745 -14.32 17.53 -16.91
N LEU A 746 -15.62 17.48 -17.24
CA LEU A 746 -16.51 18.64 -17.19
C LEU A 746 -16.66 19.15 -15.74
N LEU A 747 -16.95 18.25 -14.79
CA LEU A 747 -17.00 18.59 -13.37
C LEU A 747 -15.66 19.13 -12.85
N SER A 748 -14.54 18.55 -13.27
CA SER A 748 -13.19 19.02 -12.94
C SER A 748 -12.95 20.45 -13.43
N ALA A 749 -13.41 20.78 -14.63
CA ALA A 749 -13.27 22.13 -15.18
C ALA A 749 -14.09 23.16 -14.38
N TRP A 750 -15.31 22.82 -13.95
CA TRP A 750 -16.16 23.71 -13.15
C TRP A 750 -15.66 23.90 -11.71
N CYS A 751 -14.96 22.91 -11.14
CA CYS A 751 -14.36 22.99 -9.80
C CYS A 751 -13.03 23.75 -9.75
N LYS A 752 -12.35 23.93 -10.90
CA LYS A 752 -11.07 24.65 -10.97
C LYS A 752 -11.29 26.16 -10.99
N LEU A 753 -10.42 26.89 -10.30
CA LEU A 753 -10.42 28.35 -10.43
C LEU A 753 -10.06 28.76 -11.87
N PRO A 754 -10.68 29.80 -12.43
CA PRO A 754 -10.11 30.48 -13.59
C PRO A 754 -8.69 30.94 -13.22
N THR A 755 -7.72 30.55 -14.03
CA THR A 755 -6.29 30.83 -13.80
C THR A 755 -6.07 32.33 -13.56
N SER A 756 -5.25 32.67 -12.58
CA SER A 756 -4.87 34.06 -12.33
C SER A 756 -4.29 34.71 -13.59
N ARG A 757 -4.64 35.98 -13.84
CA ARG A 757 -4.11 36.80 -14.95
C ARG A 757 -2.60 36.58 -15.11
N GLY A 758 -2.18 35.90 -16.19
CA GLY A 758 -0.76 35.78 -16.56
C GLY A 758 -0.24 34.38 -16.94
N GLN A 759 -0.97 33.28 -16.67
CA GLN A 759 -0.60 31.98 -17.25
C GLN A 759 -1.33 31.75 -18.56
N ARG A 760 -0.59 31.39 -19.62
CA ARG A 760 -1.19 31.00 -20.91
C ARG A 760 -2.21 29.90 -20.68
N PRO A 761 -3.45 30.01 -21.20
CA PRO A 761 -4.42 28.91 -21.16
C PRO A 761 -3.72 27.66 -21.70
N GLY A 762 -3.71 26.58 -20.91
CA GLY A 762 -3.28 25.28 -21.43
C GLY A 762 -4.07 24.95 -22.69
N ARG A 763 -3.42 24.36 -23.70
CA ARG A 763 -3.99 24.03 -25.03
C ARG A 763 -5.08 22.93 -25.01
N GLY A 764 -6.05 23.00 -24.09
CA GLY A 764 -7.25 22.17 -24.09
C GLY A 764 -8.47 23.07 -24.31
N GLY A 765 -9.32 22.73 -25.28
CA GLY A 765 -10.55 23.48 -25.59
C GLY A 765 -11.31 23.85 -24.31
N GLY A 766 -11.65 25.13 -24.18
CA GLY A 766 -12.32 25.65 -22.98
C GLY A 766 -13.58 24.87 -22.68
N ALA A 767 -13.71 24.36 -21.46
CA ALA A 767 -14.95 23.77 -21.01
C ALA A 767 -16.07 24.83 -21.06
N PRO A 768 -17.32 24.45 -21.37
CA PRO A 768 -18.42 25.39 -21.39
C PRO A 768 -18.57 26.04 -19.99
N PRO A 769 -18.85 27.35 -19.93
CA PRO A 769 -19.06 28.04 -18.67
C PRO A 769 -20.19 27.36 -17.88
N LEU A 770 -20.07 27.33 -16.55
CA LEU A 770 -21.11 26.78 -15.69
C LEU A 770 -22.33 27.70 -15.75
N GLN A 771 -23.33 27.31 -16.54
CA GLN A 771 -24.65 27.94 -16.62
C GLN A 771 -25.70 27.00 -16.03
N GLN A 772 -26.82 27.57 -15.59
CA GLN A 772 -27.91 26.81 -14.95
C GLN A 772 -28.50 25.74 -15.88
N SER A 773 -28.73 26.08 -17.16
CA SER A 773 -29.20 25.11 -18.17
C SER A 773 -28.24 23.93 -18.39
N ALA A 774 -26.93 24.19 -18.40
CA ALA A 774 -25.91 23.15 -18.52
C ALA A 774 -25.85 22.25 -17.28
N ALA A 775 -26.04 22.83 -16.09
CA ALA A 775 -26.13 22.08 -14.83
C ALA A 775 -27.39 21.20 -14.79
N ASP A 776 -28.55 21.71 -15.20
CA ASP A 776 -29.81 20.97 -15.22
C ASP A 776 -29.80 19.81 -16.23
N ALA A 777 -29.22 20.03 -17.41
CA ALA A 777 -29.00 18.95 -18.39
C ALA A 777 -28.05 17.87 -17.85
N PHE A 778 -27.00 18.27 -17.11
CA PHE A 778 -26.07 17.34 -16.47
C PHE A 778 -26.76 16.52 -15.37
N LEU A 779 -27.61 17.14 -14.55
CA LEU A 779 -28.37 16.46 -13.50
C LEU A 779 -29.44 15.52 -14.05
N THR A 780 -30.07 15.89 -15.16
CA THR A 780 -31.06 15.04 -15.84
C THR A 780 -30.42 13.76 -16.35
N SER A 781 -29.18 13.84 -16.87
CA SER A 781 -28.43 12.66 -17.34
C SER A 781 -27.81 11.84 -16.21
N HIS A 782 -27.54 12.43 -15.05
CA HIS A 782 -26.88 11.77 -13.91
C HIS A 782 -27.73 11.89 -12.64
N ARG A 783 -28.95 11.35 -12.67
CA ARG A 783 -29.82 11.27 -11.50
C ARG A 783 -29.24 10.36 -10.42
N MET A 784 -29.60 10.65 -9.19
CA MET A 784 -29.14 9.92 -8.00
C MET A 784 -27.62 9.61 -7.99
N SER A 785 -26.77 10.59 -8.28
CA SER A 785 -25.34 10.33 -8.51
C SER A 785 -24.40 11.00 -7.51
N VAL A 786 -23.28 10.34 -7.25
CA VAL A 786 -22.16 10.84 -6.44
C VAL A 786 -20.86 10.86 -7.25
N ALA A 787 -19.99 11.80 -6.95
CA ALA A 787 -18.68 11.95 -7.57
C ALA A 787 -17.55 11.72 -6.56
N TRP A 788 -16.53 10.98 -6.99
CA TRP A 788 -15.28 10.83 -6.23
C TRP A 788 -14.48 12.13 -6.25
N VAL A 789 -14.06 12.60 -5.08
CA VAL A 789 -13.34 13.87 -4.91
C VAL A 789 -12.12 13.72 -4.01
N ARG A 790 -11.06 14.46 -4.36
CA ARG A 790 -9.91 14.71 -3.50
C ARG A 790 -10.07 16.07 -2.84
N LEU A 791 -9.93 16.11 -1.53
CA LEU A 791 -10.05 17.30 -0.69
C LEU A 791 -8.69 17.66 -0.12
N SER A 792 -8.22 18.87 -0.40
CA SER A 792 -6.95 19.39 0.15
C SER A 792 -7.26 20.52 1.12
N LEU A 793 -6.89 20.37 2.39
CA LEU A 793 -7.10 21.42 3.40
C LEU A 793 -6.24 22.65 3.09
N LEU A 794 -6.85 23.83 3.14
CA LEU A 794 -6.16 25.11 2.92
C LEU A 794 -5.39 25.56 4.16
N SER A 795 -5.87 25.17 5.35
CA SER A 795 -5.25 25.50 6.64
C SER A 795 -4.77 24.26 7.38
N LYS A 796 -4.02 24.46 8.46
CA LYS A 796 -3.49 23.37 9.28
C LYS A 796 -4.64 22.55 9.86
N GLY A 797 -4.75 21.28 9.45
CA GLY A 797 -5.73 20.34 9.98
C GLY A 797 -5.40 18.91 9.58
N LYS A 798 -6.04 17.96 10.26
CA LYS A 798 -6.00 16.54 9.90
C LYS A 798 -7.43 16.06 9.67
N PRO A 799 -7.81 15.71 8.43
CA PRO A 799 -9.11 15.10 8.19
C PRO A 799 -9.15 13.70 8.81
N GLU A 800 -10.33 13.31 9.31
CA GLU A 800 -10.59 11.99 9.89
C GLU A 800 -11.51 11.15 8.99
N LEU A 801 -11.59 9.85 9.31
CA LEU A 801 -12.55 8.93 8.70
C LEU A 801 -13.98 9.42 8.93
N HIS A 802 -14.84 9.35 7.91
CA HIS A 802 -16.24 9.80 7.92
C HIS A 802 -16.44 11.29 8.24
N ALA A 803 -15.44 12.13 7.99
CA ALA A 803 -15.61 13.57 8.05
C ALA A 803 -16.68 14.04 7.05
N MET A 804 -17.54 14.97 7.49
CA MET A 804 -18.63 15.52 6.67
C MET A 804 -18.09 16.67 5.82
N VAL A 805 -18.46 16.67 4.55
CA VAL A 805 -18.23 17.76 3.61
C VAL A 805 -19.50 18.60 3.58
N CYS A 806 -19.38 19.91 3.80
CA CYS A 806 -20.51 20.83 3.89
C CYS A 806 -20.33 22.01 2.92
N ALA A 807 -21.45 22.53 2.43
CA ALA A 807 -21.49 23.74 1.61
C ALA A 807 -21.16 24.98 2.48
N PRO A 808 -20.25 25.87 2.04
CA PRO A 808 -20.01 27.13 2.73
C PRO A 808 -21.15 28.12 2.49
N THR A 809 -21.45 28.94 3.50
CA THR A 809 -22.34 30.09 3.34
C THR A 809 -21.59 31.28 2.75
N SER A 810 -22.32 32.30 2.27
CA SER A 810 -21.72 33.57 1.83
C SER A 810 -20.93 34.28 2.92
N GLU A 811 -21.31 34.10 4.19
CA GLU A 811 -20.56 34.63 5.35
C GLU A 811 -19.24 33.90 5.54
N ASP A 812 -19.25 32.57 5.44
CA ASP A 812 -18.04 31.75 5.55
C ASP A 812 -17.01 32.14 4.47
N LEU A 813 -17.46 32.38 3.23
CA LEU A 813 -16.58 32.79 2.14
C LEU A 813 -15.93 34.16 2.38
N LYS A 814 -16.64 35.11 3.00
CA LYS A 814 -16.07 36.41 3.40
C LYS A 814 -14.98 36.26 4.47
N LEU A 815 -15.10 35.28 5.37
CA LEU A 815 -14.09 35.01 6.39
C LEU A 815 -12.77 34.50 5.79
N LEU A 816 -12.84 33.80 4.65
CA LEU A 816 -11.64 33.27 3.98
C LEU A 816 -10.70 34.38 3.45
N GLY A 817 -11.24 35.53 3.08
CA GLY A 817 -10.44 36.67 2.57
C GLY A 817 -9.65 37.42 3.64
N LYS A 818 -10.01 37.26 4.93
CA LYS A 818 -9.32 37.89 6.05
C LYS A 818 -8.17 36.97 6.48
N ARG A 819 -6.91 37.42 6.30
CA ARG A 819 -5.65 36.64 6.47
C ARG A 819 -5.37 36.09 7.88
N ASP A 820 -6.31 36.17 8.83
CA ASP A 820 -6.14 35.59 10.16
C ASP A 820 -6.46 34.10 10.13
N ALA A 821 -5.40 33.28 10.17
CA ALA A 821 -5.43 31.82 10.06
C ALA A 821 -6.19 31.07 11.20
N GLY A 822 -6.97 31.76 12.04
CA GLY A 822 -7.63 31.24 13.24
C GLY A 822 -9.16 31.25 13.22
N THR A 823 -9.82 32.03 12.36
CA THR A 823 -11.28 32.25 12.40
C THR A 823 -12.03 31.26 11.51
N CYS A 824 -11.94 29.98 11.84
CA CYS A 824 -12.76 28.96 11.22
C CYS A 824 -14.14 28.89 11.91
N PRO A 825 -15.26 28.78 11.15
CA PRO A 825 -16.58 28.66 11.75
C PRO A 825 -16.71 27.42 12.64
N GLN A 826 -17.51 27.52 13.70
CA GLN A 826 -17.82 26.41 14.61
C GLN A 826 -19.30 26.03 14.52
N GLU A 827 -19.59 24.75 14.67
CA GLU A 827 -20.97 24.23 14.81
C GLU A 827 -21.48 24.43 16.25
N PRO A 828 -22.70 24.98 16.42
CA PRO A 828 -23.36 24.99 17.73
C PRO A 828 -23.64 23.57 18.23
N PRO A 829 -23.51 23.30 19.54
CA PRO A 829 -23.79 21.99 20.10
C PRO A 829 -25.28 21.66 20.03
N HIS A 830 -25.60 20.45 19.59
CA HIS A 830 -26.97 19.95 19.45
C HIS A 830 -27.52 19.43 20.79
N ARG A 831 -28.85 19.47 20.95
CA ARG A 831 -29.53 18.90 22.13
C ARG A 831 -29.57 17.37 22.04
N ASP A 832 -29.47 16.71 23.19
CA ASP A 832 -29.44 15.24 23.31
C ASP A 832 -30.63 14.78 24.15
N ASP A 833 -31.78 14.65 23.49
CA ASP A 833 -33.05 14.30 24.13
C ASP A 833 -33.12 12.80 24.48
N PHE A 834 -32.37 11.96 23.75
CA PHE A 834 -32.28 10.51 23.95
C PHE A 834 -31.64 10.12 25.27
N LYS A 835 -30.75 10.97 25.82
CA LYS A 835 -30.13 10.73 27.13
C LYS A 835 -31.17 10.58 28.25
N SER A 836 -32.27 11.33 28.19
CA SER A 836 -33.35 11.25 29.18
C SER A 836 -34.13 9.94 29.06
N LYS A 837 -34.49 9.54 27.83
CA LYS A 837 -35.17 8.28 27.49
C LYS A 837 -34.36 7.07 27.97
N MET A 838 -33.04 7.06 27.73
CA MET A 838 -32.16 5.98 28.21
C MET A 838 -32.04 5.89 29.74
N LYS A 839 -32.02 7.04 30.44
CA LYS A 839 -32.02 7.04 31.92
C LYS A 839 -33.32 6.45 32.47
N ARG A 840 -34.47 6.76 31.86
CA ARG A 840 -35.76 6.16 32.21
C ARG A 840 -35.75 4.64 31.99
N ARG A 841 -35.26 4.16 30.83
CA ARG A 841 -35.07 2.72 30.54
C ARG A 841 -34.18 2.00 31.54
N LYS A 842 -33.04 2.58 31.93
CA LYS A 842 -32.16 1.96 32.96
C LYS A 842 -32.81 1.91 34.34
N LYS A 843 -33.69 2.86 34.65
CA LYS A 843 -34.45 2.88 35.92
C LYS A 843 -35.57 1.84 35.89
N SER A 844 -36.26 1.62 34.76
CA SER A 844 -37.28 0.59 34.62
C SER A 844 -36.68 -0.83 34.59
N SER A 845 -35.59 -1.06 33.84
CA SER A 845 -34.88 -2.34 33.81
C SER A 845 -34.36 -2.76 35.19
N LYS A 846 -33.88 -1.81 36.02
CA LYS A 846 -33.52 -2.09 37.41
C LYS A 846 -34.70 -2.40 38.32
N LYS A 847 -35.91 -1.93 37.99
CA LYS A 847 -37.13 -2.24 38.76
C LYS A 847 -37.71 -3.62 38.42
N GLY A 848 -37.50 -4.12 37.19
CA GLY A 848 -37.94 -5.46 36.77
C GLY A 848 -37.02 -6.61 37.19
N ALA A 849 -35.80 -6.32 37.67
CA ALA A 849 -34.83 -7.32 38.12
C ALA A 849 -34.79 -7.41 39.67
N GLY A 850 -35.95 -7.60 40.31
CA GLY A 850 -36.03 -7.97 41.72
C GLY A 850 -35.60 -9.44 41.95
N PRO A 851 -35.23 -9.84 43.18
CA PRO A 851 -34.85 -11.22 43.47
C PRO A 851 -36.07 -12.14 43.31
N LEU A 852 -35.94 -13.25 42.57
CA LEU A 852 -36.96 -14.30 42.55
C LEU A 852 -37.16 -14.84 43.97
N GLN A 853 -38.31 -14.54 44.57
CA GLN A 853 -38.89 -15.36 45.63
C GLN A 853 -39.86 -16.33 44.99
N SER A 854 -39.65 -17.61 45.30
CA SER A 854 -40.50 -18.73 44.96
C SER A 854 -41.87 -18.62 45.65
N SER A 855 -42.94 -18.64 44.86
CA SER A 855 -44.24 -19.07 45.35
C SER A 855 -45.01 -19.75 44.21
N ASP A 856 -45.23 -21.04 44.37
CA ASP A 856 -46.09 -21.88 43.55
C ASP A 856 -47.53 -21.36 43.55
N TYR A 857 -48.14 -21.18 42.37
CA TYR A 857 -49.55 -21.46 42.05
C TYR A 857 -49.77 -21.28 40.53
N PRO A 858 -50.47 -22.18 39.82
CA PRO A 858 -50.81 -22.02 38.42
C PRO A 858 -52.23 -21.46 38.23
N GLY A 859 -52.40 -20.45 37.39
CA GLY A 859 -53.70 -19.96 36.95
C GLY A 859 -53.57 -18.97 35.77
N PRO A 860 -54.39 -19.07 34.70
CA PRO A 860 -54.07 -18.57 33.37
C PRO A 860 -54.72 -17.22 33.07
N GLU A 861 -54.11 -16.40 32.22
CA GLU A 861 -54.78 -15.76 31.08
C GLU A 861 -53.81 -14.94 30.24
N ALA A 862 -54.12 -14.93 28.94
CA ALA A 862 -53.31 -14.40 27.87
C ALA A 862 -53.18 -12.87 27.93
N SER A 863 -51.98 -12.39 27.67
CA SER A 863 -51.77 -11.08 27.06
C SER A 863 -50.65 -11.21 26.03
N GLU A 864 -51.01 -10.84 24.81
CA GLU A 864 -50.27 -10.94 23.55
C GLU A 864 -48.78 -10.53 23.61
N PRO A 865 -47.92 -11.08 22.73
CA PRO A 865 -46.56 -10.58 22.59
C PRO A 865 -46.62 -9.18 21.95
N SER A 866 -46.30 -8.14 22.74
CA SER A 866 -46.11 -6.80 22.21
C SER A 866 -45.03 -6.81 21.13
N VAL A 867 -45.47 -6.70 19.89
CA VAL A 867 -44.68 -6.51 18.67
C VAL A 867 -44.11 -5.09 18.70
N ASP A 868 -43.07 -4.83 19.48
CA ASP A 868 -42.27 -3.60 19.39
C ASP A 868 -40.90 -3.80 20.06
N ALA A 869 -40.01 -4.51 19.38
CA ALA A 869 -38.59 -4.54 19.74
C ALA A 869 -37.94 -3.18 19.37
N GLU A 870 -38.26 -2.15 20.16
CA GLU A 870 -37.67 -0.81 20.08
C GLU A 870 -36.13 -0.86 20.04
N PRO A 871 -35.46 -0.14 19.12
CA PRO A 871 -34.05 -0.34 18.78
C PRO A 871 -33.11 -0.19 19.97
N ASP A 872 -31.97 -0.86 19.84
CA ASP A 872 -30.91 -0.99 20.85
C ASP A 872 -30.16 0.35 21.04
N LEU A 873 -30.77 1.29 21.78
CA LEU A 873 -30.28 2.67 21.93
C LEU A 873 -28.88 2.72 22.55
N VAL A 874 -27.89 3.18 21.79
CA VAL A 874 -26.52 3.41 22.28
C VAL A 874 -26.34 4.89 22.64
N LEU A 875 -26.05 5.17 23.92
CA LEU A 875 -25.87 6.55 24.42
C LEU A 875 -24.89 7.34 23.56
N GLY A 876 -25.28 8.50 23.05
CA GLY A 876 -24.44 9.39 22.26
C GLY A 876 -24.25 9.00 20.79
N VAL A 877 -25.12 8.13 20.27
CA VAL A 877 -25.30 7.80 18.85
C VAL A 877 -26.78 7.98 18.54
N TRP A 878 -27.10 8.40 17.31
CA TRP A 878 -28.48 8.53 16.86
C TRP A 878 -29.14 7.16 16.66
N PRO A 879 -30.42 6.99 17.02
CA PRO A 879 -31.17 5.81 16.62
C PRO A 879 -31.42 5.80 15.11
N ASP A 880 -31.65 4.61 14.57
CA ASP A 880 -32.20 4.45 13.23
C ASP A 880 -33.74 4.47 13.29
N PRO A 881 -34.44 5.07 12.30
CA PRO A 881 -33.90 5.76 11.12
C PRO A 881 -33.30 7.15 11.45
N LEU A 882 -32.33 7.57 10.64
CA LEU A 882 -31.65 8.86 10.81
C LEU A 882 -32.59 10.03 10.44
N PRO A 883 -32.48 11.19 11.13
CA PRO A 883 -33.18 12.41 10.71
C PRO A 883 -32.62 12.94 9.38
N SER A 884 -33.26 13.96 8.80
CA SER A 884 -32.81 14.56 7.53
C SER A 884 -31.35 15.02 7.60
N ILE A 885 -30.53 14.51 6.69
CA ILE A 885 -29.08 14.73 6.69
C ILE A 885 -28.70 16.12 6.21
N THR A 886 -29.44 16.63 5.23
CA THR A 886 -29.18 17.93 4.61
C THR A 886 -29.56 19.10 5.50
N SER A 887 -30.60 18.96 6.33
CA SER A 887 -31.15 20.02 7.17
C SER A 887 -30.71 20.00 8.64
N HIS A 888 -30.14 18.89 9.13
CA HIS A 888 -29.80 18.74 10.54
C HIS A 888 -28.71 19.71 11.04
N CYS A 889 -27.64 19.91 10.27
CA CYS A 889 -26.55 20.79 10.68
C CYS A 889 -26.78 22.23 10.18
N SER A 890 -26.12 23.20 10.83
CA SER A 890 -26.19 24.61 10.43
C SER A 890 -25.71 24.86 9.00
N ARG A 891 -24.84 23.97 8.49
CA ARG A 891 -24.33 23.99 7.11
C ARG A 891 -24.80 22.73 6.41
N VAL A 892 -25.26 22.87 5.17
CA VAL A 892 -25.83 21.78 4.37
C VAL A 892 -24.75 20.75 4.04
N THR A 893 -25.03 19.48 4.29
CA THR A 893 -24.11 18.36 4.00
C THR A 893 -24.12 18.01 2.51
N LEU A 894 -22.93 17.93 1.92
CA LEU A 894 -22.70 17.56 0.51
C LEU A 894 -22.20 16.13 0.34
N GLY A 895 -21.58 15.55 1.37
CA GLY A 895 -20.98 14.22 1.29
C GLY A 895 -20.10 13.88 2.50
N TRP A 896 -19.32 12.81 2.35
CA TRP A 896 -18.42 12.30 3.40
C TRP A 896 -17.04 11.91 2.86
N VAL A 897 -16.10 11.84 3.78
CA VAL A 897 -14.74 11.35 3.55
C VAL A 897 -14.66 9.86 3.88
N THR A 898 -14.24 9.04 2.92
CA THR A 898 -13.95 7.61 3.13
C THR A 898 -12.55 7.41 3.71
N GLU A 899 -11.58 8.25 3.35
CA GLU A 899 -10.22 8.17 3.87
C GLU A 899 -9.62 9.57 4.10
N GLY A 900 -9.32 9.90 5.36
CA GLY A 900 -8.70 11.17 5.74
C GLY A 900 -7.40 10.97 6.49
N ASP A 901 -6.32 11.64 6.07
CA ASP A 901 -5.07 11.69 6.84
C ASP A 901 -4.22 12.93 6.49
N PHE A 902 -3.09 13.08 7.18
CA PHE A 902 -2.06 14.03 6.75
C PHE A 902 -1.21 13.43 5.62
N SER A 903 -1.17 14.13 4.50
CA SER A 903 -0.40 13.75 3.30
C SER A 903 1.05 14.17 3.44
N LEU A 904 1.96 13.20 3.33
CA LEU A 904 3.40 13.47 3.34
C LEU A 904 3.91 13.99 1.99
N SER A 905 3.13 13.86 0.92
CA SER A 905 3.45 14.38 -0.42
C SER A 905 3.08 15.85 -0.54
N ALA A 906 1.86 16.22 -0.15
CA ALA A 906 1.39 17.60 -0.21
C ALA A 906 1.85 18.45 0.99
N GLY A 907 2.15 17.84 2.15
CA GLY A 907 2.51 18.57 3.36
C GLY A 907 1.31 19.23 4.08
N CYS A 908 0.08 18.88 3.68
CA CYS A 908 -1.17 19.32 4.30
C CYS A 908 -2.10 18.12 4.59
N GLY A 909 -3.25 18.40 5.19
CA GLY A 909 -4.29 17.38 5.38
C GLY A 909 -5.00 17.10 4.07
N GLU A 910 -5.05 15.83 3.67
CA GLU A 910 -5.75 15.40 2.46
C GLU A 910 -6.77 14.32 2.79
N ALA A 911 -7.92 14.43 2.13
CA ALA A 911 -9.02 13.51 2.27
C ALA A 911 -9.50 13.05 0.89
N LEU A 912 -10.02 11.84 0.84
CA LEU A 912 -10.68 11.26 -0.30
C LEU A 912 -12.09 10.87 0.12
N GLY A 913 -13.06 11.11 -0.75
CA GLY A 913 -14.46 10.87 -0.43
C GLY A 913 -15.38 11.05 -1.60
N PHE A 914 -16.68 11.02 -1.30
CA PHE A 914 -17.73 11.20 -2.28
C PHE A 914 -18.61 12.40 -1.92
N VAL A 915 -19.08 13.09 -2.94
CA VAL A 915 -20.05 14.20 -2.80
C VAL A 915 -21.21 13.99 -3.76
N SER A 916 -22.41 14.38 -3.34
CA SER A 916 -23.58 14.44 -4.21
C SER A 916 -23.34 15.40 -5.35
N VAL A 917 -23.63 14.96 -6.57
CA VAL A 917 -23.44 15.77 -7.79
C VAL A 917 -24.43 16.94 -7.81
N ALA A 918 -25.70 16.68 -7.42
CA ALA A 918 -26.72 17.70 -7.23
C ALA A 918 -26.29 18.76 -6.20
N GLY A 919 -25.78 18.31 -5.04
CA GLY A 919 -25.28 19.22 -4.01
C GLY A 919 -24.06 20.03 -4.48
N LEU A 920 -23.13 19.40 -5.20
CA LEU A 920 -21.94 20.06 -5.72
C LEU A 920 -22.30 21.14 -6.74
N LEU A 921 -23.14 20.84 -7.73
CA LEU A 921 -23.55 21.81 -8.75
C LEU A 921 -24.33 22.98 -8.16
N ASN A 922 -25.26 22.70 -7.23
CA ASN A 922 -25.96 23.75 -6.51
C ASN A 922 -25.00 24.66 -5.73
N THR A 923 -23.98 24.08 -5.09
CA THR A 923 -22.95 24.85 -4.38
C THR A 923 -22.12 25.70 -5.34
N LEU A 924 -21.67 25.13 -6.47
CA LEU A 924 -20.87 25.86 -7.47
C LEU A 924 -21.64 27.01 -8.13
N LEU A 925 -22.94 26.85 -8.38
CA LEU A 925 -23.81 27.92 -8.90
C LEU A 925 -23.99 29.06 -7.89
N SER A 926 -24.01 28.76 -6.60
CA SER A 926 -24.11 29.76 -5.53
C SER A 926 -22.81 30.49 -5.21
N GLN A 927 -21.68 30.00 -5.71
CA GLN A 927 -20.34 30.54 -5.41
C GLN A 927 -19.88 31.57 -6.45
N PRO A 928 -19.19 32.65 -6.03
CA PRO A 928 -18.49 33.51 -6.97
C PRO A 928 -17.34 32.75 -7.64
N GLU A 929 -16.95 33.16 -8.85
CA GLU A 929 -15.97 32.42 -9.67
C GLU A 929 -14.62 32.21 -8.96
N GLU A 930 -14.19 33.19 -8.16
CA GLU A 930 -12.93 33.16 -7.39
C GLU A 930 -12.92 32.14 -6.24
N HIS A 931 -14.08 31.63 -5.85
CA HIS A 931 -14.24 30.71 -4.72
C HIS A 931 -14.83 29.37 -5.13
N ARG A 932 -15.02 29.12 -6.43
CA ARG A 932 -15.48 27.83 -6.95
C ARG A 932 -14.60 26.69 -6.46
N GLY A 933 -15.25 25.63 -5.99
CA GLY A 933 -14.61 24.42 -5.48
C GLY A 933 -14.11 24.51 -4.03
N LYS A 934 -14.33 25.64 -3.33
CA LYS A 934 -14.04 25.74 -1.90
C LYS A 934 -15.20 25.20 -1.08
N VAL A 935 -14.91 24.30 -0.14
CA VAL A 935 -15.92 23.69 0.74
C VAL A 935 -15.45 23.64 2.19
N LEU A 936 -16.37 23.33 3.09
CA LEU A 936 -16.08 23.12 4.50
C LEU A 936 -16.00 21.63 4.82
N LEU A 937 -15.03 21.26 5.66
CA LEU A 937 -14.87 19.91 6.17
C LEU A 937 -14.99 19.91 7.70
N ARG A 938 -15.78 18.99 8.25
CA ARG A 938 -15.95 18.81 9.71
C ARG A 938 -15.68 17.36 10.10
N ASN A 939 -14.74 17.14 11.03
CA ASN A 939 -14.50 15.82 11.58
C ASN A 939 -15.66 15.39 12.51
N PRO A 940 -16.01 14.09 12.61
CA PRO A 940 -17.09 13.61 13.49
C PRO A 940 -16.86 13.94 14.97
N SER A 941 -15.59 14.02 15.36
CA SER A 941 -15.14 14.27 16.72
C SER A 941 -15.01 15.75 17.08
N SER A 942 -15.19 16.68 16.12
CA SER A 942 -14.93 18.11 16.28
C SER A 942 -16.11 18.97 15.85
N LEU A 943 -16.27 20.12 16.49
CA LEU A 943 -17.26 21.14 16.10
C LEU A 943 -16.69 22.15 15.08
N HIS A 944 -15.38 22.13 14.81
CA HIS A 944 -14.73 23.13 13.95
C HIS A 944 -14.84 22.73 12.48
N TYR A 945 -15.33 23.65 11.65
CA TYR A 945 -15.23 23.55 10.20
C TYR A 945 -13.84 23.95 9.73
N ARG A 946 -13.35 23.36 8.64
CA ARG A 946 -12.08 23.73 8.01
C ARG A 946 -12.27 23.87 6.52
N PHE A 947 -11.70 24.91 5.93
CA PHE A 947 -11.75 25.07 4.48
C PHE A 947 -10.89 24.03 3.76
N ALA A 948 -11.47 23.42 2.73
CA ALA A 948 -10.84 22.48 1.82
C ALA A 948 -11.12 22.89 0.37
N GLN A 949 -10.19 22.57 -0.52
CA GLN A 949 -10.37 22.66 -1.96
C GLN A 949 -10.80 21.29 -2.51
N ILE A 950 -11.88 21.26 -3.30
CA ILE A 950 -12.28 20.10 -4.09
C ILE A 950 -11.44 20.04 -5.36
N ASN A 951 -10.82 18.88 -5.57
CA ASN A 951 -10.11 18.51 -6.79
C ASN A 951 -10.70 17.22 -7.34
N ILE A 952 -11.26 17.29 -8.55
CA ILE A 952 -11.67 16.11 -9.33
C ILE A 952 -10.57 15.86 -10.35
N GLU A 953 -9.74 14.86 -10.06
CA GLU A 953 -8.63 14.41 -10.90
C GLU A 953 -9.14 13.25 -11.78
N VAL A 954 -9.08 13.40 -13.12
CA VAL A 954 -9.55 12.41 -14.12
C VAL A 954 -8.48 11.97 -15.11
#